data_AF-A0A2R3QH24-F1
#
_entry.id   AF-A0A2R3QH24-F1
#
_cell.length_a   1.000
_cell.length_b   1.000
_cell.length_c   1.000
_cell.angle_alpha   90.00
_cell.angle_beta   90.00
_cell.angle_gamma   90.00
#
_symmetry.space_group_name_H-M   'P 1'
#
loop_
_entity.id
_entity.type
_entity.pdbx_description
1 polymer ?
#
loop_
_entity_poly.entity_id
_entity_poly.type
_entity_poly.pdbx_seq_one_letter_code
_entity_poly.pdbx_strand_id
1 'polypeptide(L)'
;MDAALHPAAARRLAQAARQQFVEGMGAGLPALVQALESFLSDLMNQTATQREMQLRRDAWMAFQAHKRVWSERAARAWSEALAPSAAPESRRSVLPEGLSLLDDDVVENRISASRMALLVLEQTSTSFDAVRQRTQKLEGAELPASDILRPEGWCLGLVEAWQQAGLKRDDFALIADPLQRELGGLALMQYQELVKFYDARGVSAPSAEDLRARVRRPAAGAGGPGGGTGGAPGVGPHSGPASLSGPLAPVSRPMGVGMHPTMGAAHHAPMSGHPMPGHPMAGRPAGLRAPAGGWATAPAGLAHAQPQPYAFAPTQFVGPGSRAAAFLGGGAYLPTGGSLTGPLMRARQRAQNVMAQLRRLMTQPAVGHDGSHAAPATAALTQALAMQRAQTESQYRGLVVLAREAPPLALAQAASVARERTEELKKKATTPSEKAVIEVVALMFQAILSEERIPPAVRVWFARLQVPVLRVALAEPEFFSTLTHPARQLIDRMGACVLGFNSSSIDGSALEAEIRRIVQMIEQYPETGQRVFAIAHEEFEAFLARFLTGRQTTTARLASVAQQVEQRETLAIQYTIELRSLLAGMPVRDEIREFLFKTWAEVLAVSAVRHGAQHAVTAECKRAAADLVWAASAKPGRADRAQVIQNLPALLQSLRRGLALLGVNGPEQDAQIKVLTDTLADAFLSKTAPIPQEQIDAMARRLANLEEYLSDEALGDMPLSAENIELLLGIDASSIQVIADNGAPVEPDMIAWAQHLAPGAWFTLEHGGSSAQVQYVWHSQRRQLHLFVASGGVSYLLQLRRLAAYLQARLLTPQEEESLTLRATREALTQLDAHPERLLG
;
A
#
# COMPACT_ATOMS: atom_id res chain seq x y z
N MET A 1 -8.18 19.75 40.66
CA MET A 1 -9.00 19.15 41.75
C MET A 1 -10.20 18.50 41.10
N ASP A 2 -10.09 17.22 40.71
CA ASP A 2 -11.22 16.44 40.19
C ASP A 2 -12.04 15.93 41.38
N ALA A 3 -13.11 16.65 41.71
CA ALA A 3 -14.13 16.11 42.61
C ALA A 3 -14.89 15.02 41.84
N ALA A 4 -14.68 13.75 42.20
CA ALA A 4 -15.36 12.62 41.58
C ALA A 4 -16.89 12.81 41.70
N LEU A 5 -17.55 13.08 40.57
CA LEU A 5 -19.01 13.17 40.48
C LEU A 5 -19.62 11.87 41.03
N HIS A 6 -20.62 11.99 41.90
CA HIS A 6 -21.35 10.84 42.43
C HIS A 6 -21.93 10.01 41.25
N PRO A 7 -21.83 8.66 41.23
CA PRO A 7 -22.22 7.84 40.06
C PRO A 7 -23.64 8.08 39.55
N ALA A 8 -24.57 8.37 40.46
CA ALA A 8 -25.95 8.74 40.11
C ALA A 8 -26.05 10.10 39.38
N ALA A 9 -25.21 11.07 39.73
CA ALA A 9 -25.15 12.37 39.06
C ALA A 9 -24.52 12.25 37.67
N ALA A 10 -23.48 11.41 37.52
CA ALA A 10 -22.85 11.14 36.24
C ALA A 10 -23.81 10.48 35.23
N ARG A 11 -24.61 9.50 35.67
CA ARG A 11 -25.67 8.89 34.84
C ARG A 11 -26.77 9.88 34.43
N ARG A 12 -27.20 10.77 35.34
CA ARG A 12 -28.16 11.83 35.00
C ARG A 12 -27.61 12.81 33.96
N LEU A 13 -26.32 13.14 34.05
CA LEU A 13 -25.66 14.03 33.11
C LEU A 13 -25.55 13.38 31.72
N ALA A 14 -25.21 12.10 31.65
CA ALA A 14 -25.17 11.35 30.39
C ALA A 14 -26.58 11.20 29.76
N GLN A 15 -27.62 10.98 30.57
CA GLN A 15 -29.01 10.97 30.07
C GLN A 15 -29.43 12.36 29.55
N ALA A 16 -29.07 13.43 30.26
CA ALA A 16 -29.37 14.80 29.82
C ALA A 16 -28.66 15.15 28.50
N ALA A 17 -27.43 14.67 28.29
CA ALA A 17 -26.73 14.83 27.02
C ALA A 17 -27.45 14.11 25.86
N ARG A 18 -27.93 12.87 26.07
CA ARG A 18 -28.73 12.15 25.07
C ARG A 18 -30.04 12.90 24.75
N GLN A 19 -30.71 13.41 25.77
CA GLN A 19 -31.95 14.18 25.60
C GLN A 19 -31.71 15.45 24.78
N GLN A 20 -30.68 16.23 25.09
CA GLN A 20 -30.34 17.44 24.34
C GLN A 20 -29.98 17.12 22.88
N PHE A 21 -29.26 16.03 22.64
CA PHE A 21 -28.93 15.60 21.28
C PHE A 21 -30.19 15.35 20.44
N VAL A 22 -31.15 14.60 20.99
CA VAL A 22 -32.39 14.27 20.28
C VAL A 22 -33.29 15.49 20.10
N GLU A 23 -33.37 16.38 21.09
CA GLU A 23 -34.07 17.66 20.95
C GLU A 23 -33.46 18.52 19.84
N GLY A 24 -32.13 18.59 19.76
CA GLY A 24 -31.41 19.33 18.73
C GLY A 24 -31.56 18.72 17.33
N MET A 25 -31.47 17.39 17.22
CA MET A 25 -31.73 16.66 15.97
C MET A 25 -33.17 16.86 15.50
N GLY A 26 -34.14 16.75 16.41
CA GLY A 26 -35.56 16.99 16.13
C GLY A 26 -35.86 18.42 15.70
N ALA A 27 -35.21 19.42 16.31
CA ALA A 27 -35.35 20.82 15.95
C ALA A 27 -34.77 21.15 14.55
N GLY A 28 -33.74 20.42 14.12
CA GLY A 28 -33.14 20.57 12.78
C GLY A 28 -33.92 19.86 11.66
N LEU A 29 -34.84 18.95 12.00
CA LEU A 29 -35.54 18.13 11.02
C LEU A 29 -36.39 18.93 10.01
N PRO A 30 -37.09 20.03 10.38
CA PRO A 30 -37.82 20.86 9.40
C PRO A 30 -36.89 21.51 8.36
N ALA A 31 -35.71 21.97 8.75
CA ALA A 31 -34.73 22.54 7.83
C ALA A 31 -34.20 21.49 6.85
N LEU A 32 -33.94 20.28 7.35
CA LEU A 32 -33.57 19.13 6.51
C LEU A 32 -34.66 18.80 5.49
N VAL A 33 -35.93 18.74 5.92
CA VAL A 33 -37.06 18.50 5.00
C VAL A 33 -37.15 19.58 3.93
N GLN A 34 -36.93 20.86 4.29
CA GLN A 34 -36.92 21.97 3.36
C GLN A 34 -35.77 21.89 2.34
N ALA A 35 -34.56 21.49 2.78
CA ALA A 35 -33.42 21.31 1.89
C ALA A 35 -33.67 20.19 0.86
N LEU A 36 -34.27 19.07 1.30
CA LEU A 36 -34.66 17.98 0.40
C LEU A 36 -35.77 18.38 -0.58
N GLU A 37 -36.73 19.19 -0.12
CA GLU A 37 -37.77 19.74 -0.97
C GLU A 37 -37.19 20.65 -2.07
N SER A 38 -36.24 21.52 -1.71
CA SER A 38 -35.53 22.35 -2.69
C SER A 38 -34.78 21.49 -3.70
N PHE A 39 -34.02 20.50 -3.22
CA PHE A 39 -33.24 19.59 -4.07
C PHE A 39 -34.14 18.83 -5.06
N LEU A 40 -35.24 18.22 -4.60
CA LEU A 40 -36.14 17.49 -5.48
C LEU A 40 -36.84 18.42 -6.48
N SER A 41 -37.14 19.65 -6.09
CA SER A 41 -37.73 20.66 -7.00
C SER A 41 -36.74 21.07 -8.09
N ASP A 42 -35.47 21.28 -7.74
CA ASP A 42 -34.40 21.57 -8.70
C ASP A 42 -34.14 20.38 -9.62
N LEU A 43 -34.11 19.17 -9.06
CA LEU A 43 -33.92 17.92 -9.81
C LEU A 43 -35.05 17.71 -10.85
N MET A 44 -36.29 18.01 -10.48
CA MET A 44 -37.46 17.95 -11.36
C MET A 44 -37.34 18.94 -12.54
N ASN A 45 -36.70 20.09 -12.35
CA ASN A 45 -36.55 21.13 -13.38
C ASN A 45 -35.36 20.90 -14.33
N GLN A 46 -34.52 19.90 -14.07
CA GLN A 46 -33.38 19.57 -14.93
C GLN A 46 -33.80 18.74 -16.15
N THR A 47 -33.20 19.00 -17.30
CA THR A 47 -33.39 18.22 -18.52
C THR A 47 -32.76 16.83 -18.39
N ALA A 48 -33.51 15.79 -18.77
CA ALA A 48 -33.07 14.40 -18.70
C ALA A 48 -33.85 13.53 -19.71
N THR A 49 -33.61 12.22 -19.72
CA THR A 49 -34.42 11.31 -20.54
C THR A 49 -35.87 11.27 -20.06
N GLN A 50 -36.83 10.92 -20.94
CA GLN A 50 -38.25 10.88 -20.59
C GLN A 50 -38.54 9.97 -19.37
N ARG A 51 -37.82 8.84 -19.27
CA ARG A 51 -37.95 7.91 -18.13
C ARG A 51 -37.45 8.52 -16.83
N GLU A 52 -36.32 9.22 -16.85
CA GLU A 52 -35.75 9.89 -15.67
C GLU A 52 -36.60 11.08 -15.22
N MET A 53 -37.11 11.86 -16.17
CA MET A 53 -38.04 12.97 -15.85
C MET A 53 -39.32 12.46 -15.18
N GLN A 54 -39.85 11.33 -15.64
CA GLN A 54 -41.01 10.69 -15.00
C GLN A 54 -40.69 10.22 -13.58
N LEU A 55 -39.55 9.54 -13.38
CA LEU A 55 -39.10 9.07 -12.06
C LEU A 55 -38.92 10.25 -11.09
N ARG A 56 -38.27 11.34 -11.52
CA ARG A 56 -38.09 12.57 -10.71
C ARG A 56 -39.41 13.21 -10.33
N ARG A 57 -40.37 13.27 -11.27
CA ARG A 57 -41.72 13.80 -11.01
C ARG A 57 -42.49 12.95 -10.00
N ASP A 58 -42.41 11.63 -10.13
CA ASP A 58 -43.07 10.69 -9.23
C ASP A 58 -42.47 10.76 -7.81
N ALA A 59 -41.14 10.82 -7.69
CA ALA A 59 -40.43 10.99 -6.43
C ALA A 59 -40.75 12.33 -5.75
N TRP A 60 -40.81 13.43 -6.53
CA TRP A 60 -41.20 14.75 -6.01
C TRP A 60 -42.65 14.75 -5.51
N MET A 61 -43.60 14.20 -6.27
CA MET A 61 -45.00 14.07 -5.87
C MET A 61 -45.16 13.21 -4.59
N ALA A 62 -44.46 12.07 -4.54
CA ALA A 62 -44.49 11.16 -3.39
C ALA A 62 -43.93 11.84 -2.14
N PHE A 63 -42.81 12.55 -2.26
CA PHE A 63 -42.22 13.31 -1.16
C PHE A 63 -43.14 14.43 -0.68
N GLN A 64 -43.77 15.20 -1.57
CA GLN A 64 -44.71 16.26 -1.19
C GLN A 64 -45.90 15.72 -0.37
N ALA A 65 -46.42 14.55 -0.74
CA ALA A 65 -47.53 13.91 -0.03
C ALA A 65 -47.16 13.37 1.35
N HIS A 66 -45.93 12.88 1.54
CA HIS A 66 -45.54 12.14 2.75
C HIS A 66 -44.46 12.82 3.62
N LYS A 67 -43.87 13.95 3.21
CA LYS A 67 -42.78 14.63 3.94
C LYS A 67 -43.10 14.94 5.41
N ARG A 68 -44.36 15.32 5.70
CA ARG A 68 -44.82 15.60 7.07
C ARG A 68 -44.92 14.34 7.92
N VAL A 69 -45.44 13.25 7.34
CA VAL A 69 -45.58 11.96 8.03
C VAL A 69 -44.19 11.37 8.30
N TRP A 70 -43.28 11.48 7.34
CA TRP A 70 -41.90 11.04 7.48
C TRP A 70 -41.16 11.81 8.57
N SER A 71 -41.26 13.14 8.61
CA SER A 71 -40.58 13.93 9.65
C SER A 71 -41.13 13.65 11.05
N GLU A 72 -42.45 13.54 11.21
CA GLU A 72 -43.08 13.18 12.48
C GLU A 72 -42.63 11.78 12.95
N ARG A 73 -42.50 10.81 12.03
CA ARG A 73 -42.00 9.45 12.34
C ARG A 73 -40.51 9.43 12.68
N ALA A 74 -39.67 10.15 11.96
CA ALA A 74 -38.24 10.20 12.24
C ALA A 74 -37.96 10.83 13.62
N ALA A 75 -38.63 11.93 13.95
CA ALA A 75 -38.55 12.55 15.28
C ALA A 75 -39.03 11.59 16.39
N ARG A 76 -40.10 10.82 16.13
CA ARG A 76 -40.60 9.81 17.05
C ARG A 76 -39.61 8.64 17.23
N ALA A 77 -38.99 8.16 16.16
CA ALA A 77 -37.99 7.10 16.24
C ALA A 77 -36.78 7.51 17.10
N TRP A 78 -36.32 8.75 16.96
CA TRP A 78 -35.23 9.29 17.78
C TRP A 78 -35.62 9.47 19.25
N SER A 79 -36.87 9.87 19.53
CA SER A 79 -37.34 10.00 20.91
C SER A 79 -37.59 8.65 21.59
N GLU A 80 -38.07 7.64 20.85
CA GLU A 80 -38.21 6.27 21.36
C GLU A 80 -36.85 5.65 21.70
N ALA A 81 -35.79 5.99 20.95
CA ALA A 81 -34.42 5.56 21.21
C ALA A 81 -33.78 6.19 22.48
N LEU A 82 -34.40 7.21 23.10
CA LEU A 82 -33.96 7.76 24.39
C LEU A 82 -34.34 6.90 25.59
N ALA A 83 -35.34 6.04 25.45
CA ALA A 83 -35.81 5.22 26.56
C ALA A 83 -34.67 4.28 26.98
N PRO A 84 -34.35 4.19 28.30
CA PRO A 84 -33.32 3.28 28.76
C PRO A 84 -33.71 1.88 28.30
N SER A 85 -32.89 1.29 27.43
CA SER A 85 -33.02 -0.11 27.06
C SER A 85 -32.97 -0.88 28.37
N ALA A 86 -34.13 -1.34 28.83
CA ALA A 86 -34.20 -2.25 29.97
C ALA A 86 -33.16 -3.33 29.69
N ALA A 87 -32.35 -3.64 30.72
CA ALA A 87 -31.41 -4.75 30.67
C ALA A 87 -32.05 -5.92 29.92
N PRO A 88 -31.29 -6.73 29.16
CA PRO A 88 -31.88 -7.86 28.47
C PRO A 88 -32.36 -8.82 29.56
N GLU A 89 -33.59 -8.63 30.03
CA GLU A 89 -34.42 -9.72 30.44
C GLU A 89 -34.32 -10.65 29.26
N SER A 90 -33.62 -11.75 29.48
CA SER A 90 -33.80 -12.98 28.76
C SER A 90 -35.29 -13.10 28.49
N ARG A 91 -35.72 -12.62 27.32
CA ARG A 91 -36.82 -13.20 26.58
C ARG A 91 -36.34 -14.63 26.43
N ARG A 92 -36.70 -15.45 27.42
CA ARG A 92 -36.96 -16.86 27.23
C ARG A 92 -37.73 -16.87 25.93
N SER A 93 -37.05 -17.30 24.88
CA SER A 93 -37.69 -17.79 23.68
C SER A 93 -38.56 -18.93 24.18
N VAL A 94 -39.78 -18.61 24.58
CA VAL A 94 -40.90 -19.47 24.25
C VAL A 94 -40.89 -19.42 22.75
N LEU A 95 -40.24 -20.41 22.14
CA LEU A 95 -40.30 -20.66 20.71
C LEU A 95 -41.78 -20.65 20.32
N PRO A 96 -42.28 -19.69 19.53
CA PRO A 96 -43.32 -20.04 18.60
C PRO A 96 -42.60 -20.85 17.50
N GLU A 97 -43.12 -22.03 17.19
CA GLU A 97 -42.75 -22.73 15.97
C GLU A 97 -42.83 -21.75 14.78
N GLY A 98 -41.68 -21.45 14.17
CA GLY A 98 -41.60 -20.53 13.03
C GLY A 98 -40.34 -19.68 13.04
N LEU A 99 -39.27 -20.20 12.43
CA LEU A 99 -38.16 -19.35 11.96
C LEU A 99 -38.73 -18.45 10.85
N SER A 100 -39.19 -17.23 11.18
CA SER A 100 -39.53 -16.25 10.15
C SER A 100 -38.23 -15.71 9.57
N LEU A 101 -38.04 -15.90 8.28
CA LEU A 101 -37.07 -15.16 7.48
C LEU A 101 -37.19 -13.66 7.84
N LEU A 102 -36.06 -13.03 8.18
CA LEU A 102 -36.01 -11.56 8.19
C LEU A 102 -36.35 -11.12 6.78
N ASP A 103 -37.41 -10.32 6.61
CA ASP A 103 -37.79 -9.79 5.30
C ASP A 103 -36.59 -9.05 4.68
N ASP A 104 -36.35 -9.25 3.38
CA ASP A 104 -35.26 -8.60 2.62
C ASP A 104 -35.25 -7.07 2.83
N ASP A 105 -36.42 -6.50 3.09
CA ASP A 105 -36.57 -5.08 3.38
C ASP A 105 -35.88 -4.63 4.67
N VAL A 106 -35.86 -5.46 5.72
CA VAL A 106 -35.16 -5.14 6.98
C VAL A 106 -33.65 -5.13 6.78
N VAL A 107 -33.13 -6.06 5.97
CA VAL A 107 -31.70 -6.16 5.67
C VAL A 107 -31.23 -4.96 4.85
N GLU A 108 -31.96 -4.63 3.79
CA GLU A 108 -31.63 -3.49 2.92
C GLU A 108 -31.74 -2.13 3.64
N ASN A 109 -32.66 -1.99 4.59
CA ASN A 109 -32.73 -0.80 5.45
C ASN A 109 -31.48 -0.66 6.32
N ARG A 110 -31.01 -1.77 6.92
CA ARG A 110 -29.76 -1.77 7.71
C ARG A 110 -28.55 -1.45 6.84
N ILE A 111 -28.50 -1.96 5.61
CA ILE A 111 -27.40 -1.64 4.67
C ILE A 111 -27.43 -0.14 4.34
N SER A 112 -28.59 0.42 3.98
CA SER A 112 -28.73 1.83 3.63
C SER A 112 -28.38 2.74 4.81
N ALA A 113 -28.87 2.42 6.00
CA ALA A 113 -28.57 3.13 7.24
C ALA A 113 -27.08 3.06 7.60
N SER A 114 -26.44 1.89 7.45
CA SER A 114 -25.01 1.73 7.75
C SER A 114 -24.13 2.54 6.79
N ARG A 115 -24.47 2.58 5.49
CA ARG A 115 -23.77 3.42 4.51
C ARG A 115 -23.87 4.91 4.86
N MET A 116 -25.06 5.37 5.23
CA MET A 116 -25.26 6.75 5.68
C MET A 116 -24.48 7.05 6.95
N ALA A 117 -24.55 6.15 7.94
CA ALA A 117 -23.88 6.32 9.22
C ALA A 117 -22.36 6.44 9.06
N LEU A 118 -21.74 5.64 8.19
CA LEU A 118 -20.31 5.72 7.87
C LEU A 118 -19.92 7.10 7.31
N LEU A 119 -20.72 7.62 6.38
CA LEU A 119 -20.45 8.91 5.74
C LEU A 119 -20.69 10.10 6.67
N VAL A 120 -21.69 10.03 7.55
CA VAL A 120 -21.88 11.08 8.58
C VAL A 120 -20.79 10.99 9.65
N LEU A 121 -20.37 9.78 10.03
CA LEU A 121 -19.28 9.60 10.98
C LEU A 121 -17.96 10.16 10.44
N GLU A 122 -17.69 10.03 9.14
CA GLU A 122 -16.52 10.67 8.50
C GLU A 122 -16.51 12.19 8.72
N GLN A 123 -17.67 12.85 8.60
CA GLN A 123 -17.81 14.31 8.80
C GLN A 123 -17.79 14.74 10.27
N THR A 124 -18.17 13.86 11.20
CA THR A 124 -18.41 14.20 12.61
C THR A 124 -17.39 13.59 13.58
N SER A 125 -16.46 12.75 13.08
CA SER A 125 -15.54 11.90 13.85
C SER A 125 -14.91 12.58 15.06
N THR A 126 -14.28 13.74 14.87
CA THR A 126 -13.59 14.48 15.95
C THR A 126 -14.53 14.90 17.08
N SER A 127 -15.70 15.44 16.74
CA SER A 127 -16.69 15.93 17.70
C SER A 127 -17.45 14.76 18.35
N PHE A 128 -17.73 13.71 17.58
CA PHE A 128 -18.32 12.48 18.08
C PHE A 128 -17.38 11.76 19.06
N ASP A 129 -16.09 11.60 18.73
CA ASP A 129 -15.12 10.95 19.62
C ASP A 129 -14.95 11.73 20.93
N ALA A 130 -14.95 13.07 20.83
CA ALA A 130 -14.95 13.96 21.99
C ALA A 130 -16.18 13.75 22.89
N VAL A 131 -17.36 13.56 22.31
CA VAL A 131 -18.60 13.23 23.03
C VAL A 131 -18.54 11.80 23.59
N ARG A 132 -18.10 10.82 22.80
CA ARG A 132 -17.99 9.41 23.16
C ARG A 132 -17.09 9.20 24.37
N GLN A 133 -15.90 9.80 24.37
CA GLN A 133 -14.95 9.68 25.47
C GLN A 133 -15.48 10.30 26.76
N ARG A 134 -16.18 11.44 26.67
CA ARG A 134 -16.81 12.11 27.83
C ARG A 134 -17.98 11.30 28.38
N THR A 135 -18.85 10.76 27.53
CA THR A 135 -19.94 9.87 27.95
C THR A 135 -19.39 8.58 28.57
N GLN A 136 -18.34 7.98 27.98
CA GLN A 136 -17.65 6.81 28.54
C GLN A 136 -16.99 7.11 29.90
N LYS A 137 -16.48 8.32 30.13
CA LYS A 137 -15.96 8.76 31.44
C LYS A 137 -17.06 8.82 32.50
N LEU A 138 -18.26 9.26 32.14
CA LEU A 138 -19.40 9.37 33.04
C LEU A 138 -20.04 8.01 33.39
N GLU A 139 -20.14 7.11 32.41
CA GLU A 139 -20.85 5.83 32.57
C GLU A 139 -19.92 4.66 32.92
N GLY A 140 -18.63 4.78 32.65
CA GLY A 140 -17.63 3.74 32.91
C GLY A 140 -17.71 2.54 31.95
N ALA A 141 -18.56 2.61 30.92
CA ALA A 141 -18.76 1.59 29.89
C ALA A 141 -18.72 2.22 28.50
N GLU A 142 -18.39 1.42 27.48
CA GLU A 142 -18.51 1.86 26.09
C GLU A 142 -19.98 2.02 25.68
N LEU A 143 -20.25 2.98 24.79
CA LEU A 143 -21.57 3.20 24.21
C LEU A 143 -22.00 1.94 23.44
N PRO A 144 -23.17 1.34 23.72
CA PRO A 144 -23.68 0.21 22.94
C PRO A 144 -23.95 0.63 21.49
N ALA A 145 -23.97 -0.33 20.56
CA ALA A 145 -24.23 -0.07 19.14
C ALA A 145 -25.61 0.57 18.88
N SER A 146 -26.57 0.38 19.80
CA SER A 146 -27.92 0.96 19.75
C SER A 146 -28.05 2.31 20.45
N ASP A 147 -26.95 2.93 20.89
CA ASP A 147 -27.01 4.21 21.59
C ASP A 147 -27.40 5.34 20.63
N ILE A 148 -28.29 6.24 21.07
CA ILE A 148 -28.75 7.37 20.25
C ILE A 148 -27.65 8.39 19.94
N LEU A 149 -26.53 8.39 20.66
CA LEU A 149 -25.37 9.22 20.30
C LEU A 149 -24.59 8.67 19.11
N ARG A 150 -24.80 7.39 18.73
CA ARG A 150 -24.10 6.76 17.61
C ARG A 150 -24.84 6.99 16.28
N PRO A 151 -24.12 7.34 15.20
CA PRO A 151 -24.72 7.53 13.88
C PRO A 151 -25.59 6.39 13.38
N GLU A 152 -25.21 5.14 13.67
CA GLU A 152 -25.92 3.95 13.24
C GLU A 152 -27.37 3.91 13.73
N GLY A 153 -27.63 4.37 14.96
CA GLY A 153 -28.94 4.30 15.59
C GLY A 153 -29.95 5.25 14.95
N TRP A 154 -29.58 6.53 14.80
CA TRP A 154 -30.50 7.53 14.26
C TRP A 154 -30.57 7.52 12.72
N CYS A 155 -29.53 7.06 12.01
CA CYS A 155 -29.63 6.78 10.56
C CYS A 155 -30.63 5.66 10.28
N LEU A 156 -30.63 4.59 11.08
CA LEU A 156 -31.58 3.49 10.92
C LEU A 156 -33.01 3.95 11.13
N GLY A 157 -33.28 4.69 12.21
CA GLY A 157 -34.61 5.24 12.48
C GLY A 157 -35.13 6.15 11.36
N LEU A 158 -34.25 6.88 10.67
CA LEU A 158 -34.63 7.76 9.56
C LEU A 158 -35.00 6.97 8.29
N VAL A 159 -34.23 5.92 7.96
CA VAL A 159 -34.51 5.03 6.81
C VAL A 159 -35.78 4.22 7.05
N GLU A 160 -35.98 3.69 8.26
CA GLU A 160 -37.21 2.97 8.60
C GLU A 160 -38.43 3.91 8.59
N ALA A 161 -38.29 5.14 9.10
CA ALA A 161 -39.35 6.14 9.03
C ALA A 161 -39.75 6.49 7.58
N TRP A 162 -38.80 6.50 6.64
CA TRP A 162 -39.06 6.76 5.22
C TRP A 162 -40.03 5.73 4.63
N GLN A 163 -39.73 4.45 4.83
CA GLN A 163 -40.59 3.36 4.33
C GLN A 163 -41.94 3.32 5.04
N GLN A 164 -41.95 3.51 6.36
CA GLN A 164 -43.19 3.55 7.14
C GLN A 164 -44.08 4.76 6.81
N ALA A 165 -43.52 5.81 6.22
CA ALA A 165 -44.28 6.94 5.69
C ALA A 165 -44.93 6.64 4.33
N GLY A 166 -44.66 5.48 3.72
CA GLY A 166 -45.21 5.09 2.41
C GLY A 166 -44.35 5.53 1.22
N LEU A 167 -43.13 6.02 1.47
CA LEU A 167 -42.20 6.41 0.41
C LEU A 167 -41.41 5.19 -0.10
N LYS A 168 -41.18 5.13 -1.41
CA LYS A 168 -40.50 4.00 -2.03
C LYS A 168 -39.01 4.02 -1.74
N ARG A 169 -38.38 2.85 -1.71
CA ARG A 169 -36.92 2.71 -1.55
C ARG A 169 -36.17 3.34 -2.72
N ASP A 170 -36.66 3.19 -3.94
CA ASP A 170 -36.01 3.77 -5.13
C ASP A 170 -35.94 5.30 -5.05
N ASP A 171 -36.96 5.94 -4.47
CA ASP A 171 -36.99 7.39 -4.26
C ASP A 171 -35.97 7.83 -3.20
N PHE A 172 -35.66 6.96 -2.22
CA PHE A 172 -34.64 7.22 -1.21
C PHE A 172 -33.24 7.35 -1.82
N ALA A 173 -32.93 6.55 -2.85
CA ALA A 173 -31.63 6.59 -3.50
C ALA A 173 -31.35 7.95 -4.19
N LEU A 174 -32.40 8.65 -4.66
CA LEU A 174 -32.26 9.98 -5.25
C LEU A 174 -31.88 11.06 -4.24
N ILE A 175 -32.36 10.92 -3.00
CA ILE A 175 -32.14 11.91 -1.94
C ILE A 175 -31.04 11.52 -0.96
N ALA A 176 -30.46 10.32 -1.08
CA ALA A 176 -29.50 9.80 -0.11
C ALA A 176 -28.29 10.73 0.09
N ASP A 177 -27.69 11.20 -1.01
CA ASP A 177 -26.52 12.08 -0.97
C ASP A 177 -26.82 13.46 -0.33
N PRO A 178 -27.84 14.23 -0.77
CA PRO A 178 -28.16 15.50 -0.12
C PRO A 178 -28.63 15.33 1.32
N LEU A 179 -29.39 14.27 1.61
CA LEU A 179 -29.82 13.92 2.97
C LEU A 179 -28.63 13.69 3.88
N GLN A 180 -27.63 12.90 3.45
CA GLN A 180 -26.43 12.63 4.23
C GLN A 180 -25.62 13.89 4.53
N ARG A 181 -25.48 14.79 3.55
CA ARG A 181 -24.74 16.05 3.72
C ARG A 181 -25.39 16.96 4.74
N GLU A 182 -26.70 17.20 4.62
CA GLU A 182 -27.44 18.06 5.56
C GLU A 182 -27.50 17.44 6.96
N LEU A 183 -27.71 16.13 7.04
CA LEU A 183 -27.74 15.39 8.30
C LEU A 183 -26.37 15.37 8.99
N GLY A 184 -25.28 15.29 8.23
CA GLY A 184 -23.92 15.38 8.76
C GLY A 184 -23.59 16.76 9.33
N GLY A 185 -24.00 17.83 8.63
CA GLY A 185 -23.88 19.20 9.15
C GLY A 185 -24.69 19.42 10.43
N LEU A 186 -25.93 18.92 10.48
CA LEU A 186 -26.76 18.97 11.67
C LEU A 186 -26.13 18.20 12.84
N ALA A 187 -25.69 16.96 12.61
CA ALA A 187 -25.07 16.13 13.63
C ALA A 187 -23.77 16.75 14.17
N LEU A 188 -22.94 17.33 13.29
CA LEU A 188 -21.72 18.04 13.69
C LEU A 188 -22.02 19.18 14.64
N MET A 189 -23.00 20.02 14.29
CA MET A 189 -23.46 21.13 15.15
C MET A 189 -23.91 20.61 16.52
N GLN A 190 -24.73 19.54 16.55
CA GLN A 190 -25.22 18.98 17.81
C GLN A 190 -24.10 18.35 18.66
N TYR A 191 -23.13 17.65 18.05
CA TYR A 191 -21.99 17.14 18.80
C TYR A 191 -21.13 18.26 19.37
N GLN A 192 -20.91 19.36 18.64
CA GLN A 192 -20.19 20.53 19.15
C GLN A 192 -20.92 21.19 20.33
N GLU A 193 -22.25 21.30 20.28
CA GLU A 193 -23.07 21.78 21.40
C GLU A 193 -23.00 20.85 22.61
N LEU A 194 -22.95 19.53 22.41
CA LEU A 194 -22.74 18.57 23.48
C LEU A 194 -21.35 18.68 24.11
N VAL A 195 -20.30 18.93 23.31
CA VAL A 195 -18.95 19.18 23.85
C VAL A 195 -18.98 20.42 24.75
N LYS A 196 -19.60 21.53 24.31
CA LYS A 196 -19.78 22.74 25.13
C LYS A 196 -20.58 22.45 26.41
N PHE A 197 -21.64 21.66 26.31
CA PHE A 197 -22.48 21.23 27.45
C PHE A 197 -21.68 20.45 28.50
N TYR A 198 -20.78 19.58 28.05
CA TYR A 198 -19.89 18.81 28.92
C TYR A 198 -18.81 19.68 29.55
N ASP A 199 -18.18 20.55 28.76
CA ASP A 199 -17.14 21.46 29.24
C ASP A 199 -17.70 22.43 30.31
N ALA A 200 -18.92 22.94 30.11
CA ALA A 200 -19.63 23.78 31.09
C ALA A 200 -19.91 23.05 32.42
N ARG A 201 -19.94 21.71 32.43
CA ARG A 201 -20.13 20.87 33.62
C ARG A 201 -18.81 20.25 34.13
N GLY A 202 -17.67 20.68 33.61
CA GLY A 202 -16.35 20.21 34.03
C GLY A 202 -16.03 18.77 33.58
N VAL A 203 -16.74 18.23 32.57
CA VAL A 203 -16.46 16.90 32.02
C VAL A 203 -15.44 17.05 30.88
N SER A 204 -14.17 17.12 31.23
CA SER A 204 -13.07 17.20 30.26
C SER A 204 -12.73 15.83 29.66
N ALA A 205 -12.25 15.84 28.41
CA ALA A 205 -11.69 14.67 27.74
C ALA A 205 -10.53 14.06 28.56
N PRO A 206 -10.34 12.73 28.52
CA PRO A 206 -9.28 12.07 29.28
C PRO A 206 -7.90 12.58 28.85
N SER A 207 -7.07 12.93 29.82
CA SER A 207 -5.68 13.32 29.57
C SER A 207 -4.86 12.10 29.09
N ALA A 208 -3.75 12.33 28.39
CA ALA A 208 -2.84 11.25 27.95
C ALA A 208 -2.32 10.39 29.13
N GLU A 209 -2.34 10.90 30.36
CA GLU A 209 -2.01 10.16 31.58
C GLU A 209 -3.13 9.20 32.02
N ASP A 210 -4.40 9.58 31.89
CA ASP A 210 -5.55 8.73 32.26
C ASP A 210 -5.67 7.49 31.36
N LEU A 211 -5.38 7.66 30.07
CA LEU A 211 -5.35 6.56 29.10
C LEU A 211 -4.21 5.57 29.40
N ARG A 212 -3.03 6.07 29.80
CA ARG A 212 -1.90 5.24 30.24
C ARG A 212 -2.20 4.48 31.53
N ALA A 213 -2.95 5.08 32.46
CA ALA A 213 -3.35 4.44 33.71
C ALA A 213 -4.37 3.31 33.50
N ARG A 214 -5.26 3.43 32.51
CA ARG A 214 -6.23 2.37 32.13
C ARG A 214 -5.56 1.20 31.39
N VAL A 215 -4.60 1.48 30.49
CA VAL A 215 -3.82 0.43 29.80
C VAL A 215 -2.91 -0.34 30.78
N ARG A 216 -2.48 0.29 31.89
CA ARG A 216 -1.72 -0.40 32.96
C ARG A 216 -2.56 -1.25 33.92
N ARG A 217 -3.90 -1.19 33.85
CA ARG A 217 -4.77 -2.05 34.66
C ARG A 217 -5.67 -2.92 33.77
N PRO A 218 -5.16 -4.04 33.23
CA PRO A 218 -6.00 -5.22 33.10
C PRO A 218 -6.14 -5.81 34.51
N ALA A 219 -7.33 -5.63 35.10
CA ALA A 219 -7.67 -6.29 36.35
C ALA A 219 -7.66 -7.80 36.14
N ALA A 220 -6.74 -8.46 36.87
CA ALA A 220 -6.81 -9.88 37.16
C ALA A 220 -8.21 -10.22 37.69
N GLY A 221 -8.81 -11.27 37.13
CA GLY A 221 -10.10 -11.77 37.53
C GLY A 221 -10.15 -12.08 39.02
N ALA A 222 -11.15 -11.50 39.69
CA ALA A 222 -11.53 -11.89 41.04
C ALA A 222 -12.25 -13.25 40.99
N GLY A 223 -11.55 -14.30 41.42
CA GLY A 223 -12.14 -15.49 42.04
C GLY A 223 -11.53 -15.63 43.44
N GLY A 224 -12.35 -15.54 44.50
CA GLY A 224 -11.91 -15.76 45.88
C GLY A 224 -11.97 -17.24 46.29
N PRO A 225 -11.88 -17.56 47.60
CA PRO A 225 -11.01 -17.01 48.64
C PRO A 225 -10.13 -18.12 49.30
N GLY A 226 -8.95 -17.76 49.82
CA GLY A 226 -8.12 -18.68 50.61
C GLY A 226 -7.07 -17.92 51.42
N GLY A 227 -7.16 -18.00 52.76
CA GLY A 227 -6.52 -17.08 53.69
C GLY A 227 -5.02 -17.27 53.95
N GLY A 228 -4.51 -16.41 54.83
CA GLY A 228 -3.21 -16.62 55.49
C GLY A 228 -2.33 -15.37 55.62
N THR A 229 -2.69 -14.52 56.59
CA THR A 229 -1.77 -13.86 57.56
C THR A 229 -0.40 -13.31 57.12
N GLY A 230 -0.20 -12.00 57.38
CA GLY A 230 0.94 -11.55 58.18
C GLY A 230 1.85 -10.48 57.57
N GLY A 231 1.93 -9.32 58.23
CA GLY A 231 3.18 -8.55 58.36
C GLY A 231 3.31 -7.26 57.53
N ALA A 232 2.96 -6.13 58.16
CA ALA A 232 3.35 -4.77 57.78
C ALA A 232 4.77 -4.42 58.33
N PRO A 233 5.23 -3.15 58.33
CA PRO A 233 5.62 -2.30 57.18
C PRO A 233 7.00 -1.60 57.42
N GLY A 234 7.47 -0.76 56.49
CA GLY A 234 8.54 0.21 56.79
C GLY A 234 9.00 1.06 55.60
N VAL A 235 8.39 2.23 55.37
CA VAL A 235 8.92 3.59 55.62
C VAL A 235 9.99 4.07 54.63
N GLY A 236 9.55 4.94 53.69
CA GLY A 236 9.96 6.35 53.67
C GLY A 236 11.23 6.78 52.90
N PRO A 237 11.30 8.06 52.48
CA PRO A 237 11.85 8.48 51.18
C PRO A 237 13.01 9.50 51.32
N HIS A 238 13.58 9.97 50.20
CA HIS A 238 14.10 11.36 49.95
C HIS A 238 14.73 11.39 48.53
N SER A 239 14.27 12.17 47.54
CA SER A 239 14.30 13.63 47.35
C SER A 239 15.67 14.20 46.91
N GLY A 240 15.77 14.65 45.65
CA GLY A 240 16.44 15.92 45.31
C GLY A 240 17.70 15.88 44.41
N PRO A 241 18.02 16.99 43.68
CA PRO A 241 18.41 16.95 42.26
C PRO A 241 19.68 17.75 41.87
N ALA A 242 19.95 17.82 40.55
CA ALA A 242 20.47 18.96 39.77
C ALA A 242 21.96 19.04 39.30
N SER A 243 22.13 18.88 37.97
CA SER A 243 22.68 19.84 36.96
C SER A 243 24.19 20.22 36.83
N LEU A 244 24.50 20.65 35.57
CA LEU A 244 25.63 21.46 35.04
C LEU A 244 26.87 20.67 34.57
N SER A 245 27.59 20.96 33.47
CA SER A 245 27.55 21.90 32.32
C SER A 245 28.71 21.49 31.37
N GLY A 246 28.77 22.01 30.12
CA GLY A 246 29.79 21.74 29.08
C GLY A 246 31.25 22.22 29.38
N PRO A 247 32.15 22.51 28.39
CA PRO A 247 31.90 22.87 26.98
C PRO A 247 33.03 22.50 25.93
N LEU A 248 32.92 23.08 24.71
CA LEU A 248 33.94 23.48 23.70
C LEU A 248 34.26 22.61 22.46
N ALA A 249 34.41 23.33 21.32
CA ALA A 249 34.70 22.91 19.93
C ALA A 249 36.16 23.34 19.53
N PRO A 250 36.63 23.43 18.24
CA PRO A 250 36.05 23.11 16.91
C PRO A 250 37.05 22.56 15.81
N VAL A 251 36.55 22.50 14.55
CA VAL A 251 37.18 22.67 13.20
C VAL A 251 37.91 21.49 12.46
N SER A 252 37.40 21.14 11.26
CA SER A 252 38.08 21.25 9.93
C SER A 252 37.82 20.09 8.93
N ARG A 253 37.23 20.43 7.78
CA ARG A 253 37.22 19.71 6.47
C ARG A 253 38.29 20.36 5.54
N PRO A 254 38.75 19.77 4.41
CA PRO A 254 38.01 19.59 3.11
C PRO A 254 38.28 18.20 2.43
N MET A 255 37.48 17.59 1.54
CA MET A 255 36.78 17.92 0.26
C MET A 255 37.65 17.97 -1.02
N GLY A 256 37.18 17.27 -2.08
CA GLY A 256 37.56 17.39 -3.50
C GLY A 256 38.06 16.08 -4.13
N VAL A 257 37.32 15.25 -4.89
CA VAL A 257 36.52 15.40 -6.15
C VAL A 257 37.36 15.44 -7.45
N GLY A 258 36.96 14.63 -8.44
CA GLY A 258 37.24 14.82 -9.88
C GLY A 258 37.56 13.51 -10.61
N MET A 259 36.61 12.74 -11.16
CA MET A 259 35.84 12.92 -12.42
C MET A 259 36.52 12.31 -13.67
N HIS A 260 35.73 11.47 -14.36
CA HIS A 260 35.62 11.12 -15.80
C HIS A 260 35.98 12.28 -16.80
N PRO A 261 35.96 12.16 -18.16
CA PRO A 261 35.04 11.41 -19.06
C PRO A 261 35.73 10.91 -20.38
N THR A 262 35.11 10.40 -21.46
CA THR A 262 34.15 10.97 -22.44
C THR A 262 33.72 9.89 -23.48
N MET A 263 32.42 9.72 -23.79
CA MET A 263 31.66 10.17 -25.00
C MET A 263 32.18 9.68 -26.38
N GLY A 264 31.39 9.36 -27.41
CA GLY A 264 29.96 9.49 -27.77
C GLY A 264 29.77 8.85 -29.18
N ALA A 265 28.60 8.28 -29.52
CA ALA A 265 27.48 8.90 -30.26
C ALA A 265 27.41 8.57 -31.79
N ALA A 266 26.21 8.11 -32.18
CA ALA A 266 25.47 8.35 -33.45
C ALA A 266 25.79 7.63 -34.78
N HIS A 267 24.74 6.92 -35.25
CA HIS A 267 24.07 7.00 -36.57
C HIS A 267 24.41 6.08 -37.77
N HIS A 268 23.32 5.93 -38.55
CA HIS A 268 23.02 5.06 -39.69
C HIS A 268 24.05 5.04 -40.84
N ALA A 269 24.04 3.87 -41.51
CA ALA A 269 24.73 3.51 -42.75
C ALA A 269 24.44 4.44 -43.96
N PRO A 270 25.29 4.41 -45.00
CA PRO A 270 25.03 3.49 -46.12
C PRO A 270 26.28 2.83 -46.77
N MET A 271 25.99 2.07 -47.82
CA MET A 271 26.73 1.01 -48.54
C MET A 271 28.07 1.34 -49.24
N SER A 272 28.84 0.24 -49.39
CA SER A 272 29.72 -0.19 -50.50
C SER A 272 31.20 0.23 -50.55
N GLY A 273 32.08 -0.77 -50.65
CA GLY A 273 33.47 -0.67 -51.11
C GLY A 273 34.51 -1.41 -50.25
N HIS A 274 35.02 -2.55 -50.74
CA HIS A 274 36.33 -3.15 -50.37
C HIS A 274 37.30 -2.90 -51.56
N PRO A 275 38.66 -2.98 -51.43
CA PRO A 275 39.45 -3.77 -50.47
C PRO A 275 40.75 -3.13 -49.87
N MET A 276 41.33 -3.87 -48.92
CA MET A 276 42.69 -3.95 -48.28
C MET A 276 43.96 -3.50 -49.06
N PRO A 277 45.21 -3.54 -48.50
CA PRO A 277 45.74 -3.46 -47.11
C PRO A 277 47.03 -2.58 -46.92
N GLY A 278 47.50 -2.34 -45.69
CA GLY A 278 48.87 -1.84 -45.44
C GLY A 278 49.26 -1.61 -43.96
N HIS A 279 50.22 -2.41 -43.45
CA HIS A 279 50.91 -2.29 -42.14
C HIS A 279 52.11 -1.29 -42.20
N PRO A 280 53.02 -1.18 -41.20
CA PRO A 280 53.01 -0.28 -40.03
C PRO A 280 54.34 0.53 -39.91
N MET A 281 54.55 1.32 -38.84
CA MET A 281 55.84 1.72 -38.19
C MET A 281 55.70 3.09 -37.50
N ALA A 282 55.90 3.20 -36.18
CA ALA A 282 57.17 3.31 -35.43
C ALA A 282 57.66 4.77 -35.31
N GLY A 283 57.96 5.20 -34.06
CA GLY A 283 58.57 6.51 -33.79
C GLY A 283 58.67 6.88 -32.31
N ARG A 284 59.53 6.20 -31.56
CA ARG A 284 60.22 6.75 -30.36
C ARG A 284 61.26 7.80 -30.82
N PRO A 285 61.72 8.77 -29.99
CA PRO A 285 62.80 8.56 -29.00
C PRO A 285 62.68 9.40 -27.69
N ALA A 286 63.12 8.88 -26.52
CA ALA A 286 64.41 9.12 -25.81
C ALA A 286 64.58 10.53 -25.18
N GLY A 287 65.10 10.75 -23.96
CA GLY A 287 65.68 9.90 -22.93
C GLY A 287 66.24 10.72 -21.73
N LEU A 288 67.00 10.02 -20.86
CA LEU A 288 67.95 10.49 -19.80
C LEU A 288 67.33 11.02 -18.47
N ARG A 289 67.79 10.70 -17.24
CA ARG A 289 68.99 9.99 -16.72
C ARG A 289 68.83 9.75 -15.20
N ALA A 290 69.37 8.63 -14.68
CA ALA A 290 69.50 8.26 -13.25
C ALA A 290 70.82 8.79 -12.61
N PRO A 291 71.08 8.58 -11.29
CA PRO A 291 71.72 7.32 -10.80
C PRO A 291 71.25 6.84 -9.38
N ALA A 292 71.15 5.52 -9.12
CA ALA A 292 72.04 4.58 -8.37
C ALA A 292 71.84 4.54 -6.83
N GLY A 293 71.88 3.42 -6.08
CA GLY A 293 72.17 1.98 -6.32
C GLY A 293 71.42 1.09 -5.27
N GLY A 294 71.15 -0.20 -5.49
CA GLY A 294 72.00 -1.39 -5.19
C GLY A 294 71.60 -2.00 -3.82
N TRP A 295 71.31 -3.30 -3.60
CA TRP A 295 71.80 -4.56 -4.18
C TRP A 295 70.78 -5.74 -4.07
N ALA A 296 70.90 -6.71 -5.00
CA ALA A 296 70.81 -8.19 -4.92
C ALA A 296 69.80 -8.90 -3.97
N THR A 297 69.15 -10.06 -4.22
CA THR A 297 69.20 -11.13 -5.25
C THR A 297 67.99 -12.08 -5.01
N ALA A 298 67.41 -12.64 -6.08
CA ALA A 298 66.47 -13.79 -6.07
C ALA A 298 67.26 -15.14 -6.01
N PRO A 299 66.69 -16.39 -6.03
CA PRO A 299 65.72 -16.86 -7.04
C PRO A 299 64.70 -18.00 -6.68
N ALA A 300 63.69 -18.12 -7.55
CA ALA A 300 63.11 -19.30 -8.24
C ALA A 300 62.63 -20.61 -7.55
N GLY A 301 61.52 -21.15 -8.11
CA GLY A 301 61.26 -22.59 -8.30
C GLY A 301 59.86 -23.06 -7.88
N LEU A 302 58.84 -23.09 -8.76
CA LEU A 302 58.38 -24.22 -9.62
C LEU A 302 57.64 -25.40 -8.93
N ALA A 303 56.44 -25.69 -9.47
CA ALA A 303 55.90 -27.00 -9.84
C ALA A 303 54.62 -27.53 -9.14
N HIS A 304 53.75 -28.08 -10.01
CA HIS A 304 52.46 -28.75 -9.81
C HIS A 304 52.49 -29.97 -8.87
N ALA A 305 51.33 -30.28 -8.24
CA ALA A 305 50.65 -31.59 -8.35
C ALA A 305 49.35 -31.65 -7.51
N GLN A 306 48.24 -32.07 -8.14
CA GLN A 306 47.13 -32.80 -7.50
C GLN A 306 47.63 -34.18 -7.01
N PRO A 307 47.06 -34.85 -5.98
CA PRO A 307 45.69 -35.40 -6.06
C PRO A 307 44.89 -35.54 -4.73
N GLN A 308 43.58 -35.78 -4.86
CA GLN A 308 42.69 -36.44 -3.86
C GLN A 308 43.05 -37.96 -3.78
N PRO A 309 42.42 -38.86 -2.98
CA PRO A 309 41.38 -38.74 -1.94
C PRO A 309 41.71 -39.53 -0.64
N TYR A 310 40.85 -39.48 0.39
CA TYR A 310 40.18 -40.65 1.01
C TYR A 310 39.51 -40.29 2.35
N ALA A 311 38.33 -40.86 2.52
CA ALA A 311 37.39 -40.69 3.63
C ALA A 311 37.81 -41.47 4.90
N PHE A 312 37.38 -40.97 6.06
CA PHE A 312 36.99 -41.80 7.20
C PHE A 312 35.95 -41.04 8.04
N ALA A 313 34.75 -41.63 8.17
CA ALA A 313 33.85 -41.38 9.31
C ALA A 313 34.30 -42.27 10.47
N PRO A 314 33.98 -41.95 11.74
CA PRO A 314 32.79 -42.59 12.30
C PRO A 314 31.98 -41.74 13.33
N THR A 315 30.66 -41.94 13.23
CA THR A 315 29.61 -42.08 14.27
C THR A 315 29.74 -41.54 15.70
N GLN A 316 28.74 -40.72 16.04
CA GLN A 316 27.77 -40.80 17.17
C GLN A 316 28.25 -40.88 18.64
N PHE A 317 27.82 -39.91 19.45
CA PHE A 317 27.25 -40.18 20.78
C PHE A 317 26.22 -39.11 21.18
N VAL A 318 25.13 -39.56 21.83
CA VAL A 318 23.96 -38.80 22.29
C VAL A 318 24.03 -38.64 23.81
N GLY A 319 23.62 -37.49 24.36
CA GLY A 319 23.11 -37.41 25.73
C GLY A 319 23.14 -36.02 26.39
N PRO A 320 22.13 -35.62 27.21
CA PRO A 320 21.66 -34.25 27.34
C PRO A 320 21.95 -33.60 28.70
N GLY A 321 21.85 -32.26 28.79
CA GLY A 321 21.79 -31.57 30.09
C GLY A 321 22.00 -30.06 30.05
N SER A 322 20.96 -29.31 30.35
CA SER A 322 20.93 -27.85 30.50
C SER A 322 21.77 -27.34 31.68
N ARG A 323 22.44 -26.19 31.54
CA ARG A 323 22.35 -25.06 32.50
C ARG A 323 23.14 -23.81 32.07
N ALA A 324 22.67 -22.71 32.63
CA ALA A 324 22.96 -21.30 32.41
C ALA A 324 24.42 -20.82 32.59
N ALA A 325 24.74 -19.80 31.79
CA ALA A 325 25.49 -18.56 32.07
C ALA A 325 26.66 -18.56 33.07
N ALA A 326 27.85 -18.22 32.56
CA ALA A 326 28.80 -17.36 33.27
C ALA A 326 29.66 -16.56 32.27
N PHE A 327 29.69 -15.24 32.46
CA PHE A 327 30.60 -14.29 31.83
C PHE A 327 32.06 -14.58 32.27
N LEU A 328 33.02 -14.44 31.34
CA LEU A 328 34.27 -13.68 31.53
C LEU A 328 35.03 -13.60 30.20
N GLY A 329 35.57 -12.41 29.93
CA GLY A 329 36.15 -12.02 28.65
C GLY A 329 37.53 -12.62 28.36
N GLY A 330 37.86 -12.62 27.07
CA GLY A 330 39.17 -12.95 26.54
C GLY A 330 39.10 -13.01 25.01
N GLY A 331 39.72 -12.06 24.34
CA GLY A 331 39.68 -11.94 22.88
C GLY A 331 40.24 -13.19 22.20
N ALA A 332 39.49 -13.70 21.23
CA ALA A 332 39.97 -14.65 20.24
C ALA A 332 39.20 -14.39 18.93
N TYR A 333 39.96 -14.23 17.86
CA TYR A 333 39.54 -14.09 16.47
C TYR A 333 38.36 -15.00 16.14
N LEU A 334 37.21 -14.42 15.81
CA LEU A 334 36.19 -15.15 15.04
C LEU A 334 36.73 -15.35 13.61
N PRO A 335 36.59 -16.53 13.02
CA PRO A 335 36.90 -16.74 11.63
C PRO A 335 35.89 -15.92 10.80
N THR A 336 36.37 -14.87 10.16
CA THR A 336 35.69 -14.20 9.05
C THR A 336 35.54 -15.19 7.90
N GLY A 337 34.44 -15.92 7.88
CA GLY A 337 34.21 -16.98 6.90
C GLY A 337 32.89 -17.71 7.06
N GLY A 338 31.81 -16.99 7.34
CA GLY A 338 30.45 -17.53 7.32
C GLY A 338 29.55 -16.55 6.57
N SER A 339 29.46 -16.71 5.26
CA SER A 339 28.44 -16.02 4.46
C SER A 339 27.06 -16.43 4.98
N LEU A 340 26.45 -15.57 5.80
CA LEU A 340 25.07 -15.73 6.27
C LEU A 340 24.17 -15.46 5.06
N THR A 341 23.83 -16.52 4.33
CA THR A 341 22.86 -16.45 3.23
C THR A 341 21.56 -15.84 3.76
N GLY A 342 21.15 -14.71 3.18
CA GLY A 342 19.91 -14.03 3.52
C GLY A 342 18.68 -14.96 3.39
N PRO A 343 17.58 -14.69 4.10
CA PRO A 343 16.35 -15.49 4.07
C PRO A 343 15.82 -15.75 2.65
N LEU A 344 15.97 -14.79 1.73
CA LEU A 344 15.65 -14.94 0.31
C LEU A 344 16.47 -15.99 -0.40
N MET A 345 17.79 -15.98 -0.20
CA MET A 345 18.68 -16.98 -0.81
C MET A 345 18.32 -18.38 -0.34
N ARG A 346 17.96 -18.52 0.95
CA ARG A 346 17.45 -19.78 1.50
C ARG A 346 16.09 -20.17 0.90
N ALA A 347 15.15 -19.25 0.75
CA ALA A 347 13.86 -19.52 0.10
C ALA A 347 14.04 -19.95 -1.37
N ARG A 348 14.90 -19.25 -2.11
CA ARG A 348 15.23 -19.58 -3.51
C ARG A 348 15.93 -20.93 -3.65
N GLN A 349 16.88 -21.24 -2.76
CA GLN A 349 17.54 -22.55 -2.72
C GLN A 349 16.54 -23.67 -2.43
N ARG A 350 15.65 -23.50 -1.44
CA ARG A 350 14.58 -24.46 -1.16
C ARG A 350 13.69 -24.69 -2.38
N ALA A 351 13.28 -23.62 -3.05
CA ALA A 351 12.46 -23.68 -4.25
C ALA A 351 13.14 -24.45 -5.39
N GLN A 352 14.42 -24.16 -5.64
CA GLN A 352 15.22 -24.85 -6.64
C GLN A 352 15.40 -26.34 -6.33
N ASN A 353 15.57 -26.70 -5.05
CA ASN A 353 15.70 -28.09 -4.63
C ASN A 353 14.42 -28.89 -4.88
N VAL A 354 13.26 -28.33 -4.56
CA VAL A 354 11.95 -28.96 -4.83
C VAL A 354 11.75 -29.19 -6.33
N MET A 355 12.08 -28.20 -7.16
CA MET A 355 11.98 -28.33 -8.63
C MET A 355 12.99 -29.34 -9.19
N ALA A 356 14.20 -29.42 -8.63
CA ALA A 356 15.18 -30.43 -9.02
C ALA A 356 14.72 -31.85 -8.67
N GLN A 357 14.12 -32.04 -7.49
CA GLN A 357 13.54 -33.33 -7.08
C GLN A 357 12.37 -33.72 -7.97
N LEU A 358 11.47 -32.78 -8.29
CA LEU A 358 10.36 -33.00 -9.21
C LEU A 358 10.85 -33.39 -10.60
N ARG A 359 11.80 -32.64 -11.16
CA ARG A 359 12.40 -32.96 -12.46
C ARG A 359 13.05 -34.35 -12.45
N ARG A 360 13.78 -34.68 -11.37
CA ARG A 360 14.41 -36.00 -11.22
C ARG A 360 13.36 -37.12 -11.20
N LEU A 361 12.23 -36.92 -10.52
CA LEU A 361 11.12 -37.87 -10.46
C LEU A 361 10.48 -38.08 -11.83
N MET A 362 10.24 -37.01 -12.58
CA MET A 362 9.66 -37.10 -13.92
C MET A 362 10.61 -37.78 -14.91
N THR A 363 11.91 -37.50 -14.83
CA THR A 363 12.93 -38.03 -15.75
C THR A 363 13.42 -39.44 -15.39
N GLN A 364 12.84 -40.09 -14.37
CA GLN A 364 13.22 -41.47 -14.03
C GLN A 364 12.93 -42.44 -15.19
N PRO A 365 13.78 -43.46 -15.42
CA PRO A 365 13.58 -44.43 -16.49
C PRO A 365 12.23 -45.18 -16.43
N ALA A 366 11.67 -45.34 -15.23
CA ALA A 366 10.36 -45.97 -15.01
C ALA A 366 9.17 -45.09 -15.44
N VAL A 367 9.35 -43.76 -15.47
CA VAL A 367 8.33 -42.78 -15.87
C VAL A 367 8.49 -42.41 -17.34
N GLY A 368 9.73 -42.30 -17.84
CA GLY A 368 10.02 -42.11 -19.26
C GLY A 368 9.67 -40.72 -19.81
N HIS A 369 9.57 -39.69 -18.96
CA HIS A 369 9.35 -38.31 -19.39
C HIS A 369 10.69 -37.69 -19.84
N ASP A 370 10.84 -37.45 -21.14
CA ASP A 370 12.06 -36.83 -21.68
C ASP A 370 12.02 -35.31 -21.43
N GLY A 371 12.91 -34.84 -20.54
CA GLY A 371 12.91 -33.45 -20.05
C GLY A 371 13.21 -32.39 -21.10
N SER A 372 13.51 -32.79 -22.34
CA SER A 372 13.69 -31.91 -23.51
C SER A 372 12.53 -31.90 -24.50
N HIS A 373 11.73 -32.97 -24.61
CA HIS A 373 10.60 -33.08 -25.54
C HIS A 373 9.54 -34.01 -24.94
N ALA A 374 8.38 -33.48 -24.53
CA ALA A 374 7.24 -34.31 -24.19
C ALA A 374 6.66 -34.94 -25.47
N ALA A 375 6.51 -36.27 -25.49
CA ALA A 375 5.69 -36.91 -26.51
C ALA A 375 4.24 -36.38 -26.38
N PRO A 376 3.55 -36.08 -27.49
CA PRO A 376 2.17 -35.61 -27.43
C PRO A 376 1.30 -36.64 -26.73
N ALA A 377 0.38 -36.17 -25.88
CA ALA A 377 -0.55 -37.04 -25.17
C ALA A 377 -1.32 -37.96 -26.12
N THR A 378 -1.55 -39.19 -25.69
CA THR A 378 -2.18 -40.25 -26.48
C THR A 378 -3.58 -39.82 -26.93
N ALA A 379 -4.00 -40.26 -28.12
CA ALA A 379 -5.32 -39.96 -28.70
C ALA A 379 -6.49 -40.31 -27.74
N ALA A 380 -6.36 -41.40 -26.97
CA ALA A 380 -7.35 -41.80 -25.97
C ALA A 380 -7.45 -40.81 -24.80
N LEU A 381 -6.32 -40.31 -24.30
CA LEU A 381 -6.26 -39.35 -23.20
C LEU A 381 -6.73 -37.97 -23.64
N THR A 382 -6.34 -37.52 -24.84
CA THR A 382 -6.80 -36.25 -25.42
C THR A 382 -8.32 -36.25 -25.64
N GLN A 383 -8.91 -37.35 -26.15
CA GLN A 383 -10.36 -37.49 -26.24
C GLN A 383 -11.03 -37.48 -24.85
N ALA A 384 -10.44 -38.14 -23.84
CA ALA A 384 -10.96 -38.13 -22.49
C ALA A 384 -11.02 -36.72 -21.87
N LEU A 385 -9.93 -35.96 -22.05
CA LEU A 385 -9.83 -34.56 -21.60
C LEU A 385 -10.85 -33.66 -22.31
N ALA A 386 -11.12 -33.91 -23.61
CA ALA A 386 -12.14 -33.19 -24.36
C ALA A 386 -13.57 -33.51 -23.88
N MET A 387 -13.88 -34.79 -23.61
CA MET A 387 -15.20 -35.21 -23.12
C MET A 387 -15.50 -34.68 -21.72
N GLN A 388 -14.52 -34.62 -20.82
CA GLN A 388 -14.70 -34.09 -19.47
C GLN A 388 -15.04 -32.60 -19.44
N ARG A 389 -14.67 -31.83 -20.47
CA ARG A 389 -14.97 -30.39 -20.55
C ARG A 389 -16.49 -30.12 -20.49
N ALA A 390 -17.27 -30.87 -21.26
CA ALA A 390 -18.73 -30.70 -21.32
C ALA A 390 -19.43 -31.06 -19.99
N GLN A 391 -18.89 -32.04 -19.26
CA GLN A 391 -19.45 -32.47 -17.97
C GLN A 391 -19.06 -31.53 -16.82
N THR A 392 -17.89 -30.91 -16.91
CA THR A 392 -17.32 -30.04 -15.87
C THR A 392 -18.17 -28.78 -15.64
N GLU A 393 -18.71 -28.19 -16.70
CA GLU A 393 -19.48 -26.95 -16.59
C GLU A 393 -20.78 -27.11 -15.80
N SER A 394 -21.48 -28.24 -15.98
CA SER A 394 -22.72 -28.54 -15.26
C SER A 394 -22.47 -28.87 -13.77
N GLN A 395 -21.46 -29.69 -13.48
CA GLN A 395 -21.13 -30.10 -12.10
C GLN A 395 -20.66 -28.93 -11.24
N TYR A 396 -19.80 -28.06 -11.76
CA TYR A 396 -19.27 -26.94 -10.97
C TYR A 396 -20.27 -25.80 -10.79
N ARG A 397 -21.26 -25.64 -11.69
CA ARG A 397 -22.34 -24.66 -11.52
C ARG A 397 -23.12 -24.94 -10.22
N GLY A 398 -23.39 -26.21 -9.89
CA GLY A 398 -24.01 -26.60 -8.61
C GLY A 398 -23.12 -26.35 -7.40
N LEU A 399 -21.82 -26.65 -7.52
CA LEU A 399 -20.84 -26.46 -6.43
C LEU A 399 -20.64 -25.00 -6.04
N VAL A 400 -20.74 -24.07 -6.98
CA VAL A 400 -20.60 -22.63 -6.70
C VAL A 400 -21.76 -22.10 -5.86
N VAL A 401 -22.99 -22.55 -6.14
CA VAL A 401 -24.16 -22.21 -5.32
C VAL A 401 -24.01 -22.80 -3.92
N LEU A 402 -23.64 -24.08 -3.84
CA LEU A 402 -23.38 -24.76 -2.57
C LEU A 402 -22.22 -24.15 -1.80
N ALA A 403 -21.20 -23.58 -2.46
CA ALA A 403 -20.08 -22.93 -1.79
C ALA A 403 -20.50 -21.69 -1.02
N ARG A 404 -21.61 -21.06 -1.41
CA ARG A 404 -22.20 -19.90 -0.73
C ARG A 404 -23.10 -20.31 0.44
N GLU A 405 -23.82 -21.42 0.30
CA GLU A 405 -24.82 -21.88 1.29
C GLU A 405 -24.22 -22.84 2.33
N ALA A 406 -23.31 -23.71 1.91
CA ALA A 406 -22.64 -24.74 2.71
C ALA A 406 -21.17 -24.94 2.27
N PRO A 407 -20.28 -23.98 2.58
CA PRO A 407 -18.87 -23.99 2.13
C PRO A 407 -18.09 -25.30 2.37
N PRO A 408 -18.17 -25.95 3.56
CA PRO A 408 -17.40 -27.18 3.79
C PRO A 408 -17.90 -28.37 2.95
N LEU A 409 -19.21 -28.44 2.69
CA LEU A 409 -19.80 -29.50 1.87
C LEU A 409 -19.41 -29.33 0.40
N ALA A 410 -19.49 -28.10 -0.12
CA ALA A 410 -19.10 -27.79 -1.49
C ALA A 410 -17.63 -28.10 -1.75
N LEU A 411 -16.75 -27.80 -0.78
CA LEU A 411 -15.33 -28.13 -0.90
C LEU A 411 -15.08 -29.63 -0.90
N ALA A 412 -15.75 -30.38 0.00
CA ALA A 412 -15.62 -31.83 0.05
C ALA A 412 -16.06 -32.48 -1.27
N GLN A 413 -17.16 -31.98 -1.86
CA GLN A 413 -17.64 -32.44 -3.17
C GLN A 413 -16.72 -32.01 -4.32
N ALA A 414 -16.16 -30.80 -4.30
CA ALA A 414 -15.19 -30.37 -5.30
C ALA A 414 -13.93 -31.24 -5.27
N ALA A 415 -13.42 -31.57 -4.08
CA ALA A 415 -12.29 -32.45 -3.91
C ALA A 415 -12.59 -33.90 -4.31
N SER A 416 -13.79 -34.43 -4.02
CA SER A 416 -14.18 -35.79 -4.46
C SER A 416 -14.29 -35.86 -5.98
N VAL A 417 -14.93 -34.87 -6.60
CA VAL A 417 -15.05 -34.76 -8.07
C VAL A 417 -13.67 -34.66 -8.73
N ALA A 418 -12.75 -33.88 -8.18
CA ALA A 418 -11.37 -33.79 -8.67
C ALA A 418 -10.63 -35.15 -8.60
N ARG A 419 -10.84 -35.91 -7.53
CA ARG A 419 -10.25 -37.26 -7.35
C ARG A 419 -10.83 -38.28 -8.32
N GLU A 420 -12.16 -38.37 -8.43
CA GLU A 420 -12.84 -39.31 -9.34
C GLU A 420 -12.38 -39.10 -10.79
N ARG A 421 -12.26 -37.83 -11.22
CA ARG A 421 -11.75 -37.49 -12.55
C ARG A 421 -10.32 -37.89 -12.77
N THR A 422 -9.47 -37.73 -11.75
CA THR A 422 -8.06 -38.15 -11.81
C THR A 422 -7.99 -39.65 -12.06
N GLU A 423 -8.75 -40.45 -11.32
CA GLU A 423 -8.80 -41.91 -11.49
C GLU A 423 -9.29 -42.33 -12.87
N GLU A 424 -10.33 -41.67 -13.41
CA GLU A 424 -10.80 -41.92 -14.77
C GLU A 424 -9.75 -41.59 -15.84
N LEU A 425 -9.01 -40.48 -15.67
CA LEU A 425 -7.95 -40.07 -16.59
C LEU A 425 -6.76 -41.03 -16.52
N LYS A 426 -6.36 -41.50 -15.33
CA LYS A 426 -5.30 -42.50 -15.15
C LYS A 426 -5.64 -43.83 -15.81
N LYS A 427 -6.91 -44.27 -15.74
CA LYS A 427 -7.38 -45.49 -16.44
C LYS A 427 -7.29 -45.39 -17.97
N LYS A 428 -7.39 -44.17 -18.52
CA LYS A 428 -7.33 -43.92 -19.97
C LYS A 428 -5.92 -43.56 -20.47
N ALA A 429 -5.00 -43.23 -19.56
CA ALA A 429 -3.59 -43.02 -19.87
C ALA A 429 -2.92 -44.36 -20.22
N THR A 430 -2.17 -44.38 -21.30
CA THR A 430 -1.52 -45.60 -21.81
C THR A 430 -0.04 -45.64 -21.46
N THR A 431 0.58 -44.48 -21.22
CA THR A 431 2.00 -44.40 -20.91
C THR A 431 2.26 -44.18 -19.41
N PRO A 432 3.36 -44.72 -18.85
CA PRO A 432 3.79 -44.42 -17.48
C PRO A 432 4.00 -42.91 -17.23
N SER A 433 4.51 -42.20 -18.24
CA SER A 433 4.71 -40.75 -18.16
C SER A 433 3.39 -40.00 -17.98
N GLU A 434 2.35 -40.33 -18.74
CA GLU A 434 1.04 -39.69 -18.60
C GLU A 434 0.45 -39.94 -17.22
N LYS A 435 0.50 -41.19 -16.73
CA LYS A 435 0.00 -41.53 -15.38
C LYS A 435 0.73 -40.75 -14.28
N ALA A 436 2.06 -40.62 -14.38
CA ALA A 436 2.85 -39.85 -13.43
C ALA A 436 2.51 -38.36 -13.47
N VAL A 437 2.38 -37.75 -14.66
CA VAL A 437 1.96 -36.35 -14.81
C VAL A 437 0.58 -36.13 -14.16
N ILE A 438 -0.37 -37.03 -14.42
CA ILE A 438 -1.72 -36.96 -13.85
C ILE A 438 -1.67 -37.03 -12.31
N GLU A 439 -0.92 -37.99 -11.75
CA GLU A 439 -0.82 -38.16 -10.29
C GLU A 439 -0.16 -36.95 -9.61
N VAL A 440 0.96 -36.45 -10.15
CA VAL A 440 1.67 -35.29 -9.59
C VAL A 440 0.77 -34.05 -9.59
N VAL A 441 0.10 -33.76 -10.70
CA VAL A 441 -0.81 -32.61 -10.80
C VAL A 441 -2.01 -32.80 -9.85
N ALA A 442 -2.54 -34.01 -9.72
CA ALA A 442 -3.64 -34.29 -8.80
C ALA A 442 -3.25 -34.09 -7.34
N LEU A 443 -2.09 -34.58 -6.91
CA LEU A 443 -1.59 -34.37 -5.55
C LEU A 443 -1.30 -32.89 -5.27
N MET A 444 -0.77 -32.16 -6.26
CA MET A 444 -0.56 -30.72 -6.14
C MET A 444 -1.89 -29.97 -5.96
N PHE A 445 -2.92 -30.26 -6.77
CA PHE A 445 -4.24 -29.63 -6.60
C PHE A 445 -4.93 -30.08 -5.31
N GLN A 446 -4.73 -31.32 -4.85
CA GLN A 446 -5.22 -31.75 -3.54
C GLN A 446 -4.62 -30.89 -2.42
N ALA A 447 -3.31 -30.64 -2.43
CA ALA A 447 -2.65 -29.77 -1.47
C ALA A 447 -3.16 -28.31 -1.54
N ILE A 448 -3.37 -27.79 -2.75
CA ILE A 448 -3.97 -26.45 -2.96
C ILE A 448 -5.39 -26.37 -2.38
N LEU A 449 -6.23 -27.38 -2.60
CA LEU A 449 -7.62 -27.40 -2.13
C LEU A 449 -7.73 -27.61 -0.62
N SER A 450 -6.75 -28.27 0.01
CA SER A 450 -6.65 -28.38 1.46
C SER A 450 -6.17 -27.10 2.16
N GLU A 451 -5.77 -26.06 1.41
CA GLU A 451 -5.32 -24.81 2.01
C GLU A 451 -6.46 -24.04 2.67
N GLU A 452 -6.51 -24.04 4.00
CA GLU A 452 -7.57 -23.39 4.77
C GLU A 452 -7.51 -21.85 4.71
N ARG A 453 -6.33 -21.26 4.48
CA ARG A 453 -6.19 -19.81 4.33
C ARG A 453 -6.83 -19.27 3.04
N ILE A 454 -7.13 -20.13 2.06
CA ILE A 454 -7.84 -19.72 0.84
C ILE A 454 -9.35 -19.83 1.09
N PRO A 455 -10.14 -18.76 0.85
CA PRO A 455 -11.58 -18.81 1.03
C PRO A 455 -12.25 -19.95 0.23
N PRO A 456 -13.25 -20.64 0.79
CA PRO A 456 -13.89 -21.79 0.12
C PRO A 456 -14.40 -21.49 -1.29
N ALA A 457 -15.02 -20.32 -1.51
CA ALA A 457 -15.51 -19.90 -2.82
C ALA A 457 -14.38 -19.84 -3.88
N VAL A 458 -13.19 -19.37 -3.49
CA VAL A 458 -12.02 -19.31 -4.38
C VAL A 458 -11.44 -20.71 -4.63
N ARG A 459 -11.43 -21.59 -3.62
CA ARG A 459 -10.97 -22.97 -3.79
C ARG A 459 -11.78 -23.76 -4.81
N VAL A 460 -13.09 -23.52 -4.89
CA VAL A 460 -13.93 -24.13 -5.95
C VAL A 460 -13.46 -23.72 -7.34
N TRP A 461 -13.07 -22.45 -7.55
CA TRP A 461 -12.50 -22.00 -8.82
C TRP A 461 -11.13 -22.61 -9.10
N PHE A 462 -10.28 -22.79 -8.07
CA PHE A 462 -9.00 -23.47 -8.23
C PHE A 462 -9.16 -24.94 -8.61
N ALA A 463 -10.16 -25.64 -8.07
CA ALA A 463 -10.45 -27.01 -8.46
C ALA A 463 -10.74 -27.15 -9.98
N ARG A 464 -11.36 -26.12 -10.58
CA ARG A 464 -11.61 -26.08 -12.03
C ARG A 464 -10.35 -25.91 -12.88
N LEU A 465 -9.28 -25.33 -12.33
CA LEU A 465 -8.00 -25.19 -13.02
C LEU A 465 -7.21 -26.50 -13.14
N GLN A 466 -7.59 -27.56 -12.42
CA GLN A 466 -6.87 -28.84 -12.44
C GLN A 466 -6.70 -29.40 -13.86
N VAL A 467 -7.79 -29.48 -14.64
CA VAL A 467 -7.75 -30.05 -16.01
C VAL A 467 -7.01 -29.13 -16.99
N PRO A 468 -7.27 -27.81 -17.04
CA PRO A 468 -6.45 -26.88 -17.84
C PRO A 468 -4.96 -26.97 -17.54
N VAL A 469 -4.57 -27.04 -16.27
CA VAL A 469 -3.16 -27.17 -15.88
C VAL A 469 -2.59 -28.54 -16.26
N LEU A 470 -3.36 -29.62 -16.08
CA LEU A 470 -2.95 -30.96 -16.51
C LEU A 470 -2.67 -31.02 -18.01
N ARG A 471 -3.52 -30.38 -18.84
CA ARG A 471 -3.31 -30.29 -20.30
C ARG A 471 -1.97 -29.62 -20.63
N VAL A 472 -1.67 -28.50 -19.99
CA VAL A 472 -0.40 -27.79 -20.20
C VAL A 472 0.77 -28.62 -19.69
N ALA A 473 0.66 -29.24 -18.51
CA ALA A 473 1.71 -30.09 -17.95
C ALA A 473 2.02 -31.33 -18.81
N LEU A 474 1.03 -31.88 -19.51
CA LEU A 474 1.22 -32.98 -20.47
C LEU A 474 1.89 -32.52 -21.77
N ALA A 475 1.60 -31.30 -22.22
CA ALA A 475 2.15 -30.75 -23.47
C ALA A 475 3.53 -30.10 -23.29
N GLU A 476 3.83 -29.58 -22.09
CA GLU A 476 4.95 -28.67 -21.86
C GLU A 476 5.82 -29.15 -20.66
N PRO A 477 7.00 -29.75 -20.92
CA PRO A 477 7.93 -30.19 -19.86
C PRO A 477 8.38 -29.06 -18.93
N GLU A 478 8.38 -27.83 -19.43
CA GLU A 478 8.82 -26.64 -18.68
C GLU A 478 8.02 -26.44 -17.39
N PHE A 479 6.75 -26.86 -17.36
CA PHE A 479 5.89 -26.81 -16.18
C PHE A 479 6.52 -27.46 -14.93
N PHE A 480 7.32 -28.52 -15.10
CA PHE A 480 7.98 -29.24 -14.01
C PHE A 480 9.43 -28.80 -13.76
N SER A 481 9.98 -27.92 -14.60
CA SER A 481 11.40 -27.53 -14.53
C SER A 481 11.63 -26.06 -14.16
N THR A 482 10.64 -25.18 -14.34
CA THR A 482 10.73 -23.77 -13.95
C THR A 482 9.62 -23.34 -12.98
N LEU A 483 9.97 -22.41 -12.08
CA LEU A 483 9.02 -21.71 -11.21
C LEU A 483 8.29 -20.57 -11.95
N THR A 484 8.83 -20.13 -13.09
CA THR A 484 8.30 -18.98 -13.86
C THR A 484 7.30 -19.40 -14.93
N HIS A 485 6.80 -20.63 -14.88
CA HIS A 485 5.80 -21.08 -15.84
C HIS A 485 4.50 -20.26 -15.66
N PRO A 486 3.87 -19.73 -16.74
CA PRO A 486 2.73 -18.81 -16.62
C PRO A 486 1.56 -19.35 -15.79
N ALA A 487 1.25 -20.65 -15.91
CA ALA A 487 0.21 -21.28 -15.10
C ALA A 487 0.52 -21.28 -13.59
N ARG A 488 1.79 -21.48 -13.21
CA ARG A 488 2.22 -21.42 -11.80
C ARG A 488 2.16 -19.99 -11.29
N GLN A 489 2.70 -19.04 -12.06
CA GLN A 489 2.66 -17.62 -11.73
C GLN A 489 1.23 -17.15 -11.50
N LEU A 490 0.29 -17.48 -12.38
CA LEU A 490 -1.12 -17.11 -12.22
C LEU A 490 -1.75 -17.70 -10.94
N ILE A 491 -1.55 -18.99 -10.66
CA ILE A 491 -2.12 -19.64 -9.47
C ILE A 491 -1.49 -19.07 -8.19
N ASP A 492 -0.18 -18.95 -8.16
CA ASP A 492 0.56 -18.32 -7.06
C ASP A 492 0.07 -16.89 -6.84
N ARG A 493 -0.21 -16.16 -7.93
CA ARG A 493 -0.64 -14.78 -7.87
C ARG A 493 -2.05 -14.62 -7.33
N MET A 494 -3.00 -15.41 -7.82
CA MET A 494 -4.36 -15.45 -7.28
C MET A 494 -4.35 -15.88 -5.82
N GLY A 495 -3.53 -16.88 -5.48
CA GLY A 495 -3.32 -17.36 -4.11
C GLY A 495 -2.84 -16.26 -3.17
N ALA A 496 -1.70 -15.63 -3.49
CA ALA A 496 -1.10 -14.57 -2.68
C ALA A 496 -2.06 -13.41 -2.36
N CYS A 497 -2.97 -13.10 -3.29
CA CYS A 497 -3.95 -12.03 -3.09
C CYS A 497 -5.06 -12.41 -2.10
N VAL A 498 -5.51 -13.68 -2.09
CA VAL A 498 -6.66 -14.12 -1.29
C VAL A 498 -6.28 -14.62 0.11
N LEU A 499 -5.03 -15.02 0.33
CA LEU A 499 -4.55 -15.65 1.58
C LEU A 499 -4.67 -14.79 2.85
N GLY A 500 -4.77 -13.46 2.73
CA GLY A 500 -4.87 -12.56 3.90
C GLY A 500 -6.27 -11.98 4.15
N PHE A 501 -7.27 -12.35 3.35
CA PHE A 501 -8.64 -11.96 3.61
C PHE A 501 -9.31 -12.93 4.59
N ASN A 502 -10.14 -12.38 5.49
CA ASN A 502 -11.06 -13.21 6.26
C ASN A 502 -12.13 -13.79 5.30
N SER A 503 -12.55 -15.03 5.52
CA SER A 503 -13.51 -15.74 4.64
C SER A 503 -14.77 -14.91 4.33
N SER A 504 -15.27 -14.13 5.28
CA SER A 504 -16.44 -13.24 5.11
C SER A 504 -16.21 -12.00 4.25
N SER A 505 -14.97 -11.65 3.91
CA SER A 505 -14.62 -10.41 3.21
C SER A 505 -14.39 -10.56 1.70
N ILE A 506 -14.27 -11.80 1.20
CA ILE A 506 -14.13 -12.08 -0.25
C ILE A 506 -15.43 -12.53 -0.90
N ASP A 507 -16.34 -13.17 -0.17
CA ASP A 507 -17.54 -13.77 -0.75
C ASP A 507 -18.39 -12.73 -1.51
N GLY A 508 -18.51 -12.88 -2.83
CA GLY A 508 -19.21 -11.93 -3.71
C GLY A 508 -18.43 -10.65 -4.03
N SER A 509 -17.15 -10.57 -3.70
CA SER A 509 -16.28 -9.42 -4.01
C SER A 509 -15.91 -9.36 -5.49
N ALA A 510 -15.51 -8.16 -5.95
CA ALA A 510 -15.00 -7.98 -7.31
C ALA A 510 -13.75 -8.85 -7.60
N LEU A 511 -12.93 -9.16 -6.58
CA LEU A 511 -11.78 -10.04 -6.72
C LEU A 511 -12.20 -11.49 -7.02
N GLU A 512 -13.22 -12.00 -6.32
CA GLU A 512 -13.76 -13.34 -6.59
C GLU A 512 -14.37 -13.42 -7.99
N ALA A 513 -15.12 -12.39 -8.39
CA ALA A 513 -15.71 -12.29 -9.72
C ALA A 513 -14.62 -12.28 -10.82
N GLU A 514 -13.49 -11.62 -10.58
CA GLU A 514 -12.38 -11.60 -11.52
C GLU A 514 -11.66 -12.95 -11.60
N ILE A 515 -11.39 -13.61 -10.47
CA ILE A 515 -10.81 -14.97 -10.46
C ILE A 515 -11.71 -15.92 -11.24
N ARG A 516 -13.03 -15.84 -11.04
CA ARG A 516 -14.03 -16.59 -11.80
C ARG A 516 -13.93 -16.30 -13.31
N ARG A 517 -13.88 -15.04 -13.71
CA ARG A 517 -13.76 -14.61 -15.12
C ARG A 517 -12.50 -15.20 -15.76
N ILE A 518 -11.36 -15.11 -15.08
CA ILE A 518 -10.07 -15.64 -15.57
C ILE A 518 -10.13 -17.16 -15.75
N VAL A 519 -10.64 -17.88 -14.75
CA VAL A 519 -10.75 -19.34 -14.82
C VAL A 519 -11.65 -19.75 -15.99
N GLN A 520 -12.78 -19.04 -16.19
CA GLN A 520 -13.67 -19.27 -17.33
C GLN A 520 -13.01 -18.96 -18.67
N MET A 521 -12.20 -17.90 -18.78
CA MET A 521 -11.43 -17.61 -19.99
C MET A 521 -10.48 -18.76 -20.33
N ILE A 522 -9.71 -19.25 -19.35
CA ILE A 522 -8.76 -20.35 -19.54
C ILE A 522 -9.50 -21.61 -20.02
N GLU A 523 -10.66 -21.90 -19.44
CA GLU A 523 -11.51 -23.02 -19.87
C GLU A 523 -12.09 -22.85 -21.27
N GLN A 524 -12.32 -21.62 -21.74
CA GLN A 524 -12.86 -21.32 -23.06
C GLN A 524 -11.82 -21.52 -24.18
N TYR A 525 -10.54 -21.24 -23.90
CA TYR A 525 -9.45 -21.27 -24.89
C TYR A 525 -8.34 -22.29 -24.56
N PRO A 526 -8.64 -23.59 -24.44
CA PRO A 526 -7.67 -24.57 -23.95
C PRO A 526 -6.63 -24.99 -25.01
N GLU A 527 -6.87 -24.72 -26.29
CA GLU A 527 -5.92 -25.00 -27.38
C GLU A 527 -4.76 -23.99 -27.42
N THR A 528 -4.87 -22.90 -26.67
CA THR A 528 -3.87 -21.81 -26.63
C THR A 528 -2.64 -22.15 -25.75
N GLY A 529 -2.69 -23.25 -24.97
CA GLY A 529 -1.58 -23.72 -24.15
C GLY A 529 -1.13 -22.71 -23.08
N GLN A 530 0.16 -22.61 -22.78
CA GLN A 530 0.65 -21.63 -21.79
C GLN A 530 0.32 -20.16 -22.10
N ARG A 531 0.07 -19.80 -23.36
CA ARG A 531 -0.19 -18.40 -23.75
C ARG A 531 -1.47 -17.84 -23.15
N VAL A 532 -2.52 -18.65 -22.95
CA VAL A 532 -3.76 -18.17 -22.30
C VAL A 532 -3.53 -17.86 -20.83
N PHE A 533 -2.65 -18.62 -20.16
CA PHE A 533 -2.27 -18.34 -18.77
C PHE A 533 -1.42 -17.07 -18.66
N ALA A 534 -0.52 -16.81 -19.62
CA ALA A 534 0.26 -15.58 -19.66
C ALA A 534 -0.64 -14.34 -19.84
N ILE A 535 -1.58 -14.39 -20.80
CA ILE A 535 -2.56 -13.31 -21.02
C ILE A 535 -3.44 -13.13 -19.77
N ALA A 536 -3.95 -14.22 -19.20
CA ALA A 536 -4.75 -14.18 -17.99
C ALA A 536 -3.99 -13.58 -16.80
N HIS A 537 -2.69 -13.85 -16.68
CA HIS A 537 -1.83 -13.27 -15.66
C HIS A 537 -1.68 -11.75 -15.85
N GLU A 538 -1.41 -11.29 -17.07
CA GLU A 538 -1.33 -9.85 -17.38
C GLU A 538 -2.65 -9.12 -17.13
N GLU A 539 -3.78 -9.71 -17.53
CA GLU A 539 -5.10 -9.15 -17.26
C GLU A 539 -5.39 -9.08 -15.76
N PHE A 540 -5.01 -10.11 -15.00
CA PHE A 540 -5.17 -10.12 -13.55
C PHE A 540 -4.33 -9.04 -12.87
N GLU A 541 -3.07 -8.87 -13.29
CA GLU A 541 -2.21 -7.79 -12.79
C GLU A 541 -2.81 -6.41 -13.08
N ALA A 542 -3.33 -6.20 -14.29
CA ALA A 542 -3.99 -4.96 -14.67
C ALA A 542 -5.27 -4.70 -13.84
N PHE A 543 -6.05 -5.75 -13.56
CA PHE A 543 -7.18 -5.68 -12.65
C PHE A 543 -6.74 -5.31 -11.24
N LEU A 544 -5.73 -6.00 -10.67
CA LEU A 544 -5.25 -5.77 -9.31
C LEU A 544 -4.76 -4.34 -9.11
N ALA A 545 -4.02 -3.78 -10.07
CA ALA A 545 -3.55 -2.40 -10.01
C ALA A 545 -4.70 -1.39 -9.82
N ARG A 546 -5.86 -1.64 -10.45
CA ARG A 546 -7.07 -0.83 -10.33
C ARG A 546 -7.88 -1.16 -9.08
N PHE A 547 -8.00 -2.44 -8.76
CA PHE A 547 -8.81 -2.93 -7.64
C PHE A 547 -8.23 -2.51 -6.29
N LEU A 548 -6.91 -2.65 -6.11
CA LEU A 548 -6.23 -2.34 -4.84
C LEU A 548 -6.19 -0.84 -4.54
N THR A 549 -6.06 -0.01 -5.57
CA THR A 549 -6.10 1.46 -5.44
C THR A 549 -7.53 2.00 -5.38
N GLY A 550 -8.48 1.39 -6.12
CA GLY A 550 -9.88 1.82 -6.19
C GLY A 550 -10.79 1.36 -5.04
N ARG A 551 -10.35 0.44 -4.19
CA ARG A 551 -11.13 -0.09 -3.04
C ARG A 551 -11.52 0.99 -2.02
N GLN A 552 -10.68 2.01 -1.85
CA GLN A 552 -10.89 3.09 -0.90
C GLN A 552 -10.46 4.40 -1.57
N THR A 553 -11.36 5.38 -1.61
CA THR A 553 -11.09 6.70 -2.20
C THR A 553 -9.85 7.36 -1.58
N THR A 554 -9.61 7.13 -0.28
CA THR A 554 -8.41 7.59 0.43
C THR A 554 -7.13 6.96 -0.10
N THR A 555 -7.12 5.65 -0.35
CA THR A 555 -5.95 4.93 -0.90
C THR A 555 -5.62 5.40 -2.32
N ALA A 556 -6.63 5.59 -3.18
CA ALA A 556 -6.44 6.13 -4.52
C ALA A 556 -5.81 7.53 -4.48
N ARG A 557 -6.35 8.41 -3.61
CA ARG A 557 -5.81 9.76 -3.39
C ARG A 557 -4.38 9.70 -2.89
N LEU A 558 -4.10 8.89 -1.86
CA LEU A 558 -2.75 8.73 -1.29
C LEU A 558 -1.73 8.21 -2.29
N ALA A 559 -2.08 7.21 -3.10
CA ALA A 559 -1.22 6.71 -4.17
C ALA A 559 -0.90 7.83 -5.18
N SER A 560 -1.90 8.62 -5.59
CA SER A 560 -1.69 9.79 -6.45
C SER A 560 -0.78 10.84 -5.79
N VAL A 561 -0.95 11.11 -4.49
CA VAL A 561 -0.11 12.05 -3.73
C VAL A 561 1.33 11.58 -3.70
N ALA A 562 1.55 10.34 -3.28
CA ALA A 562 2.87 9.75 -3.20
C ALA A 562 3.55 9.75 -4.58
N GLN A 563 2.81 9.49 -5.65
CA GLN A 563 3.34 9.59 -7.01
C GLN A 563 3.80 11.01 -7.35
N GLN A 564 3.03 12.02 -6.99
CA GLN A 564 3.39 13.43 -7.19
C GLN A 564 4.63 13.83 -6.38
N VAL A 565 4.76 13.33 -5.14
CA VAL A 565 5.96 13.54 -4.32
C VAL A 565 7.19 12.95 -5.01
N GLU A 566 7.16 11.68 -5.43
CA GLU A 566 8.27 11.06 -6.17
C GLU A 566 8.62 11.86 -7.44
N GLN A 567 7.61 12.28 -8.19
CA GLN A 567 7.81 13.08 -9.40
C GLN A 567 8.45 14.44 -9.09
N ARG A 568 8.00 15.13 -8.03
CA ARG A 568 8.56 16.41 -7.57
C ARG A 568 10.04 16.27 -7.24
N GLU A 569 10.43 15.24 -6.47
CA GLU A 569 11.84 15.02 -6.10
C GLU A 569 12.72 14.76 -7.33
N THR A 570 12.22 13.91 -8.23
CA THR A 570 12.89 13.61 -9.50
C THR A 570 13.16 14.91 -10.26
N LEU A 571 12.12 15.73 -10.44
CA LEU A 571 12.22 16.99 -11.15
C LEU A 571 13.12 18.00 -10.44
N ALA A 572 13.09 18.08 -9.11
CA ALA A 572 13.94 19.00 -8.35
C ALA A 572 15.43 18.68 -8.59
N ILE A 573 15.82 17.40 -8.50
CA ILE A 573 17.19 16.96 -8.77
C ILE A 573 17.58 17.29 -10.22
N GLN A 574 16.74 16.91 -11.18
CA GLN A 574 16.96 17.15 -12.59
C GLN A 574 17.09 18.65 -12.91
N TYR A 575 16.22 19.48 -12.37
CA TYR A 575 16.26 20.94 -12.52
C TYR A 575 17.51 21.54 -11.87
N THR A 576 17.96 21.04 -10.72
CA THR A 576 19.22 21.48 -10.11
C THR A 576 20.43 21.12 -10.98
N ILE A 577 20.46 19.92 -11.57
CA ILE A 577 21.52 19.50 -12.51
C ILE A 577 21.53 20.41 -13.74
N GLU A 578 20.37 20.63 -14.34
CA GLU A 578 20.24 21.47 -15.54
C GLU A 578 20.56 22.94 -15.25
N LEU A 579 20.09 23.51 -14.14
CA LEU A 579 20.46 24.87 -13.73
C LEU A 579 21.96 24.99 -13.48
N ARG A 580 22.61 23.97 -12.89
CA ARG A 580 24.06 23.98 -12.70
C ARG A 580 24.81 23.93 -14.03
N SER A 581 24.33 23.12 -14.97
CA SER A 581 24.86 23.02 -16.33
C SER A 581 24.71 24.35 -17.09
N LEU A 582 23.53 24.97 -17.02
CA LEU A 582 23.22 26.26 -17.63
C LEU A 582 24.11 27.38 -17.09
N LEU A 583 24.30 27.44 -15.78
CA LEU A 583 25.10 28.48 -15.14
C LEU A 583 26.61 28.16 -15.13
N ALA A 584 27.05 27.06 -15.74
CA ALA A 584 28.45 26.72 -15.82
C ALA A 584 29.19 27.76 -16.69
N GLY A 585 30.23 28.38 -16.15
CA GLY A 585 31.02 29.40 -16.86
C GLY A 585 30.41 30.81 -16.92
N MET A 586 29.20 31.04 -16.40
CA MET A 586 28.63 32.38 -16.29
C MET A 586 29.10 33.09 -15.00
N PRO A 587 29.42 34.41 -15.02
CA PRO A 587 29.81 35.16 -13.82
C PRO A 587 28.59 35.55 -12.94
N VAL A 588 27.89 34.54 -12.41
CA VAL A 588 26.74 34.70 -11.48
C VAL A 588 27.23 34.62 -10.03
N ARG A 589 26.77 35.55 -9.19
CA ARG A 589 27.06 35.60 -7.75
C ARG A 589 26.58 34.34 -7.01
N ASP A 590 27.30 33.97 -5.96
CA ASP A 590 27.07 32.71 -5.24
C ASP A 590 25.70 32.68 -4.55
N GLU A 591 25.21 33.80 -4.04
CA GLU A 591 23.89 33.90 -3.40
C GLU A 591 22.75 33.59 -4.38
N ILE A 592 22.87 34.05 -5.63
CA ILE A 592 21.90 33.76 -6.69
C ILE A 592 21.99 32.30 -7.12
N ARG A 593 23.21 31.76 -7.25
CA ARG A 593 23.42 30.33 -7.56
C ARG A 593 22.82 29.46 -6.47
N GLU A 594 23.08 29.77 -5.21
CA GLU A 594 22.55 29.04 -4.06
C GLU A 594 21.02 29.06 -4.05
N PHE A 595 20.42 30.23 -4.24
CA PHE A 595 18.96 30.37 -4.34
C PHE A 595 18.40 29.55 -5.50
N LEU A 596 18.98 29.63 -6.69
CA LEU A 596 18.50 28.90 -7.87
C LEU A 596 18.60 27.38 -7.69
N PHE A 597 19.71 26.89 -7.11
CA PHE A 597 19.96 25.46 -6.96
C PHE A 597 19.21 24.80 -5.81
N LYS A 598 19.01 25.52 -4.69
CA LYS A 598 18.38 24.97 -3.48
C LYS A 598 16.90 25.30 -3.37
N THR A 599 16.49 26.49 -3.80
CA THR A 599 15.11 26.96 -3.59
C THR A 599 14.33 27.00 -4.90
N TRP A 600 14.87 27.64 -5.94
CA TRP A 600 14.12 27.87 -7.17
C TRP A 600 13.93 26.59 -8.00
N ALA A 601 14.88 25.65 -7.97
CA ALA A 601 14.71 24.33 -8.56
C ALA A 601 13.49 23.58 -7.96
N GLU A 602 13.25 23.72 -6.65
CA GLU A 602 12.08 23.14 -5.99
C GLU A 602 10.78 23.84 -6.41
N VAL A 603 10.79 25.17 -6.56
CA VAL A 603 9.64 25.93 -7.09
C VAL A 603 9.28 25.47 -8.51
N LEU A 604 10.28 25.28 -9.37
CA LEU A 604 10.08 24.75 -10.72
C LEU A 604 9.48 23.34 -10.68
N ALA A 605 9.99 22.47 -9.82
CA ALA A 605 9.49 21.11 -9.68
C ALA A 605 8.03 21.08 -9.17
N VAL A 606 7.71 21.83 -8.13
CA VAL A 606 6.35 21.92 -7.58
C VAL A 606 5.37 22.50 -8.58
N SER A 607 5.74 23.58 -9.27
CA SER A 607 4.87 24.19 -10.29
C SER A 607 4.61 23.23 -11.46
N ALA A 608 5.63 22.49 -11.92
CA ALA A 608 5.50 21.49 -12.97
C ALA A 608 4.59 20.31 -12.56
N VAL A 609 4.71 19.80 -11.33
CA VAL A 609 3.85 18.71 -10.83
C VAL A 609 2.41 19.17 -10.60
N ARG A 610 2.21 20.36 -10.02
CA ARG A 610 0.87 20.85 -9.64
C ARG A 610 0.05 21.37 -10.82
N HIS A 611 0.69 22.08 -11.74
CA HIS A 611 0.01 22.78 -12.83
C HIS A 611 0.30 22.18 -14.21
N GLY A 612 1.36 21.38 -14.33
CA GLY A 612 1.89 20.90 -15.61
C GLY A 612 3.11 21.70 -16.05
N ALA A 613 4.02 21.02 -16.74
CA ALA A 613 5.34 21.55 -17.11
C ALA A 613 5.28 22.75 -18.09
N GLN A 614 4.23 22.79 -18.92
CA GLN A 614 3.98 23.84 -19.92
C GLN A 614 2.87 24.83 -19.52
N HIS A 615 2.35 24.74 -18.30
CA HIS A 615 1.31 25.64 -17.82
C HIS A 615 1.86 27.06 -17.62
N ALA A 616 1.00 28.07 -17.76
CA ALA A 616 1.39 29.49 -17.69
C ALA A 616 2.16 29.83 -16.40
N VAL A 617 1.71 29.32 -15.24
CA VAL A 617 2.37 29.48 -13.94
C VAL A 617 3.80 28.91 -13.93
N THR A 618 3.99 27.72 -14.48
CA THR A 618 5.30 27.06 -14.57
C THR A 618 6.22 27.81 -15.53
N ALA A 619 5.68 28.29 -16.66
CA ALA A 619 6.40 29.11 -17.63
C ALA A 619 6.83 30.47 -17.03
N GLU A 620 6.00 31.09 -16.19
CA GLU A 620 6.37 32.28 -15.41
C GLU A 620 7.52 32.01 -14.44
N CYS A 621 7.50 30.87 -13.74
CA CYS A 621 8.58 30.49 -12.82
C CYS A 621 9.91 30.23 -13.58
N LYS A 622 9.85 29.57 -14.74
CA LYS A 622 11.00 29.36 -15.64
C LYS A 622 11.57 30.70 -16.12
N ARG A 623 10.71 31.65 -16.52
CA ARG A 623 11.13 32.99 -16.95
C ARG A 623 11.75 33.80 -15.82
N ALA A 624 11.17 33.77 -14.63
CA ALA A 624 11.68 34.47 -13.47
C ALA A 624 13.11 34.02 -13.07
N ALA A 625 13.47 32.75 -13.31
CA ALA A 625 14.85 32.28 -13.14
C ALA A 625 15.81 33.01 -14.10
N ALA A 626 15.42 33.15 -15.36
CA ALA A 626 16.22 33.86 -16.36
C ALA A 626 16.31 35.36 -16.09
N ASP A 627 15.19 35.98 -15.73
CA ASP A 627 15.12 37.39 -15.37
C ASP A 627 15.95 37.70 -14.12
N LEU A 628 16.01 36.78 -13.15
CA LEU A 628 16.85 36.93 -11.95
C LEU A 628 18.34 36.91 -12.29
N VAL A 629 18.79 35.96 -13.13
CA VAL A 629 20.19 35.91 -13.58
C VAL A 629 20.53 37.16 -14.39
N TRP A 630 19.61 37.62 -15.25
CA TRP A 630 19.77 38.88 -15.97
C TRP A 630 19.90 40.07 -15.02
N ALA A 631 18.99 40.21 -14.04
CA ALA A 631 19.01 41.30 -13.08
C ALA A 631 20.28 41.31 -12.21
N ALA A 632 20.83 40.13 -11.91
CA ALA A 632 22.06 39.97 -11.13
C ALA A 632 23.36 40.18 -11.93
N SER A 633 23.27 40.31 -13.26
CA SER A 633 24.43 40.64 -14.10
C SER A 633 24.72 42.14 -14.06
N ALA A 634 26.01 42.51 -14.09
CA ALA A 634 26.43 43.90 -14.25
C ALA A 634 25.80 44.55 -15.49
N LYS A 635 25.38 45.82 -15.34
CA LYS A 635 24.75 46.63 -16.39
C LYS A 635 25.62 47.84 -16.73
N PRO A 636 26.48 47.78 -17.75
CA PRO A 636 27.32 48.92 -18.12
C PRO A 636 26.48 50.09 -18.67
N GLY A 637 25.42 49.80 -19.43
CA GLY A 637 24.52 50.78 -20.04
C GLY A 637 23.52 51.41 -19.06
N ARG A 638 23.15 52.68 -19.28
CA ARG A 638 22.07 53.35 -18.52
C ARG A 638 20.68 52.82 -18.88
N ALA A 639 20.48 52.44 -20.15
CA ALA A 639 19.21 51.88 -20.64
C ALA A 639 18.89 50.54 -19.95
N ASP A 640 19.86 49.61 -19.90
CA ASP A 640 19.67 48.31 -19.27
C ASP A 640 19.39 48.44 -17.76
N ARG A 641 20.05 49.41 -17.08
CA ARG A 641 19.76 49.71 -15.66
C ARG A 641 18.31 50.17 -15.48
N ALA A 642 17.83 51.07 -16.34
CA ALA A 642 16.44 51.54 -16.29
C ALA A 642 15.44 50.40 -16.53
N GLN A 643 15.75 49.49 -17.46
CA GLN A 643 14.91 48.33 -17.76
C GLN A 643 14.83 47.36 -16.58
N VAL A 644 15.95 47.05 -15.91
CA VAL A 644 15.93 46.19 -14.71
C VAL A 644 15.13 46.85 -13.59
N ILE A 645 15.32 48.16 -13.34
CA ILE A 645 14.56 48.90 -12.32
C ILE A 645 13.05 48.87 -12.61
N GLN A 646 12.66 49.03 -13.88
CA GLN A 646 11.26 48.97 -14.29
C GLN A 646 10.64 47.59 -14.08
N ASN A 647 11.39 46.52 -14.34
CA ASN A 647 10.89 45.14 -14.28
C ASN A 647 11.06 44.48 -12.91
N LEU A 648 11.89 45.03 -12.03
CA LEU A 648 12.21 44.47 -10.71
C LEU A 648 10.96 44.23 -9.83
N PRO A 649 9.97 45.13 -9.73
CA PRO A 649 8.77 44.88 -8.93
C PRO A 649 8.01 43.63 -9.37
N ALA A 650 7.88 43.43 -10.68
CA ALA A 650 7.22 42.24 -11.24
C ALA A 650 8.02 40.97 -10.97
N LEU A 651 9.35 41.02 -11.14
CA LEU A 651 10.23 39.90 -10.81
C LEU A 651 10.12 39.50 -9.33
N LEU A 652 10.22 40.46 -8.40
CA LEU A 652 10.09 40.20 -6.97
C LEU A 652 8.71 39.63 -6.61
N GLN A 653 7.64 40.08 -7.27
CA GLN A 653 6.31 39.52 -7.10
C GLN A 653 6.24 38.06 -7.58
N SER A 654 6.84 37.74 -8.73
CA SER A 654 6.94 36.37 -9.24
C SER A 654 7.75 35.47 -8.31
N LEU A 655 8.88 35.97 -7.78
CA LEU A 655 9.69 35.23 -6.80
C LEU A 655 8.91 34.95 -5.51
N ARG A 656 8.18 35.94 -4.97
CA ARG A 656 7.30 35.76 -3.80
C ARG A 656 6.20 34.74 -4.05
N ARG A 657 5.54 34.80 -5.21
CA ARG A 657 4.52 33.81 -5.61
C ARG A 657 5.12 32.41 -5.72
N GLY A 658 6.32 32.28 -6.29
CA GLY A 658 7.05 31.01 -6.38
C GLY A 658 7.38 30.45 -4.99
N LEU A 659 7.93 31.27 -4.09
CA LEU A 659 8.22 30.87 -2.71
C LEU A 659 6.98 30.43 -1.93
N ALA A 660 5.84 31.10 -2.17
CA ALA A 660 4.57 30.71 -1.56
C ALA A 660 4.11 29.30 -1.98
N LEU A 661 4.53 28.78 -3.15
CA LEU A 661 4.25 27.40 -3.56
C LEU A 661 4.95 26.35 -2.68
N LEU A 662 6.06 26.71 -2.04
CA LEU A 662 6.79 25.89 -1.08
C LEU A 662 6.31 26.08 0.36
N GLY A 663 5.25 26.87 0.58
CA GLY A 663 4.78 27.23 1.92
C GLY A 663 5.60 28.34 2.60
N VAL A 664 6.65 28.87 1.95
CA VAL A 664 7.49 29.95 2.48
C VAL A 664 6.75 31.29 2.36
N ASN A 665 6.26 31.79 3.50
CA ASN A 665 5.40 32.97 3.60
C ASN A 665 5.85 33.91 4.74
N GLY A 666 5.38 35.16 4.70
CA GLY A 666 5.60 36.14 5.77
C GLY A 666 7.09 36.45 6.02
N PRO A 667 7.57 36.41 7.28
CA PRO A 667 8.90 36.90 7.62
C PRO A 667 10.03 36.07 6.99
N GLU A 668 9.84 34.76 6.80
CA GLU A 668 10.82 33.90 6.15
C GLU A 668 10.96 34.23 4.65
N GLN A 669 9.83 34.47 3.99
CA GLN A 669 9.82 34.93 2.60
C GLN A 669 10.50 36.29 2.46
N ASP A 670 10.24 37.23 3.37
CA ASP A 670 10.86 38.55 3.36
C ASP A 670 12.38 38.48 3.54
N ALA A 671 12.86 37.58 4.42
CA ALA A 671 14.30 37.36 4.63
C ALA A 671 14.99 36.86 3.35
N GLN A 672 14.41 35.86 2.66
CA GLN A 672 14.98 35.34 1.41
C GLN A 672 14.97 36.40 0.29
N ILE A 673 13.86 37.14 0.14
CA ILE A 673 13.75 38.22 -0.86
C ILE A 673 14.73 39.36 -0.55
N LYS A 674 14.97 39.66 0.72
CA LYS A 674 15.94 40.68 1.12
C LYS A 674 17.36 40.29 0.69
N VAL A 675 17.79 39.05 0.90
CA VAL A 675 19.10 38.57 0.44
C VAL A 675 19.27 38.75 -1.07
N LEU A 676 18.24 38.40 -1.85
CA LEU A 676 18.26 38.60 -3.30
C LEU A 676 18.32 40.09 -3.67
N THR A 677 17.53 40.94 -3.01
CA THR A 677 17.49 42.37 -3.29
C THR A 677 18.82 43.06 -2.96
N ASP A 678 19.43 42.71 -1.83
CA ASP A 678 20.76 43.20 -1.43
C ASP A 678 21.83 42.76 -2.45
N THR A 679 21.77 41.50 -2.89
CA THR A 679 22.67 40.96 -3.93
C THR A 679 22.52 41.67 -5.28
N LEU A 680 21.29 42.00 -5.67
CA LEU A 680 20.99 42.76 -6.89
C LEU A 680 21.53 44.19 -6.78
N ALA A 681 21.32 44.87 -5.64
CA ALA A 681 21.85 46.21 -5.38
C ALA A 681 23.39 46.23 -5.48
N ASP A 682 24.05 45.24 -4.88
CA ASP A 682 25.49 45.07 -4.99
C ASP A 682 25.96 44.79 -6.42
N ALA A 683 25.16 44.11 -7.24
CA ALA A 683 25.47 43.88 -8.66
C ALA A 683 25.40 45.17 -9.49
N PHE A 684 24.56 46.15 -9.12
CA PHE A 684 24.54 47.47 -9.76
C PHE A 684 25.75 48.33 -9.42
N LEU A 685 26.29 48.18 -8.20
CA LEU A 685 27.43 48.93 -7.70
C LEU A 685 28.77 48.28 -8.08
N SER A 686 28.78 46.96 -8.25
CA SER A 686 29.98 46.18 -8.57
C SER A 686 30.33 46.19 -10.06
N LYS A 687 31.62 46.09 -10.35
CA LYS A 687 32.18 45.94 -11.71
C LYS A 687 32.33 44.46 -12.08
N THR A 688 31.34 43.62 -11.80
CA THR A 688 31.34 42.23 -12.29
C THR A 688 31.30 42.19 -13.81
N ALA A 689 31.82 41.12 -14.41
CA ALA A 689 31.76 40.96 -15.86
C ALA A 689 30.28 40.85 -16.32
N PRO A 690 29.85 41.61 -17.33
CA PRO A 690 28.49 41.50 -17.85
C PRO A 690 28.30 40.13 -18.52
N ILE A 691 27.15 39.50 -18.27
CA ILE A 691 26.73 38.30 -18.98
C ILE A 691 26.17 38.72 -20.35
N PRO A 692 26.67 38.16 -21.47
CA PRO A 692 26.13 38.46 -22.80
C PRO A 692 24.64 38.13 -22.91
N GLN A 693 23.85 38.99 -23.57
CA GLN A 693 22.41 38.79 -23.75
C GLN A 693 22.09 37.45 -24.44
N GLU A 694 22.91 37.04 -25.40
CA GLU A 694 22.75 35.76 -26.11
C GLU A 694 22.76 34.55 -25.16
N GLN A 695 23.58 34.60 -24.10
CA GLN A 695 23.66 33.55 -23.10
C GLN A 695 22.40 33.51 -22.23
N ILE A 696 21.84 34.67 -21.89
CA ILE A 696 20.57 34.78 -21.16
C ILE A 696 19.41 34.28 -22.03
N ASP A 697 19.38 34.65 -23.31
CA ASP A 697 18.35 34.20 -24.24
C ASP A 697 18.46 32.69 -24.54
N ALA A 698 19.67 32.15 -24.61
CA ALA A 698 19.91 30.71 -24.70
C ALA A 698 19.42 29.98 -23.44
N MET A 699 19.70 30.53 -22.26
CA MET A 699 19.22 29.99 -21.00
C MET A 699 17.69 30.03 -20.91
N ALA A 700 17.05 31.15 -21.26
CA ALA A 700 15.59 31.29 -21.26
C ALA A 700 14.92 30.29 -22.22
N ARG A 701 15.48 30.07 -23.41
CA ARG A 701 15.00 29.06 -24.37
C ARG A 701 15.12 27.64 -23.81
N ARG A 702 16.25 27.29 -23.20
CA ARG A 702 16.46 25.96 -22.61
C ARG A 702 15.58 25.73 -21.38
N LEU A 703 15.38 26.75 -20.53
CA LEU A 703 14.45 26.67 -19.39
C LEU A 703 13.00 26.53 -19.84
N ALA A 704 12.59 27.16 -20.95
CA ALA A 704 11.24 26.99 -21.51
C ALA A 704 10.94 25.53 -21.87
N ASN A 705 11.93 24.83 -22.45
CA ASN A 705 11.85 23.45 -22.91
C ASN A 705 12.60 22.47 -21.99
N LEU A 706 12.63 22.75 -20.69
CA LEU A 706 13.44 22.00 -19.72
C LEU A 706 13.15 20.48 -19.77
N GLU A 707 11.91 20.10 -20.10
CA GLU A 707 11.43 18.72 -20.20
C GLU A 707 12.16 17.89 -21.28
N GLU A 708 12.61 18.53 -22.36
CA GLU A 708 13.31 17.85 -23.46
C GLU A 708 14.72 17.39 -23.06
N TYR A 709 15.26 17.96 -21.97
CA TYR A 709 16.64 17.74 -21.51
C TYR A 709 16.71 16.88 -20.24
N LEU A 710 15.57 16.40 -19.72
CA LEU A 710 15.53 15.57 -18.52
C LEU A 710 15.80 14.10 -18.87
N SER A 711 16.81 13.51 -18.24
CA SER A 711 17.12 12.07 -18.33
C SER A 711 16.70 11.36 -17.04
N ASP A 712 16.21 10.12 -17.16
CA ASP A 712 15.60 9.36 -16.06
C ASP A 712 16.59 8.89 -14.98
N GLU A 713 17.90 9.13 -15.12
CA GLU A 713 18.95 8.40 -14.39
C GLU A 713 19.47 9.06 -13.09
N ALA A 714 18.90 10.17 -12.64
CA ALA A 714 19.36 10.82 -11.41
C ALA A 714 18.34 10.67 -10.27
N LEU A 715 18.61 9.80 -9.28
CA LEU A 715 17.87 9.85 -8.02
C LEU A 715 18.74 9.60 -6.78
N GLY A 716 18.60 10.50 -5.82
CA GLY A 716 19.12 10.40 -4.45
C GLY A 716 17.98 10.23 -3.43
N ASP A 717 18.25 10.61 -2.19
CA ASP A 717 17.35 10.46 -1.04
C ASP A 717 16.13 11.38 -1.15
N MET A 718 14.93 10.85 -0.93
CA MET A 718 13.68 11.63 -1.03
C MET A 718 13.26 12.17 0.35
N PRO A 719 12.82 13.42 0.48
CA PRO A 719 12.18 13.90 1.71
C PRO A 719 10.76 13.32 1.82
N LEU A 720 10.57 12.37 2.75
CA LEU A 720 9.24 11.96 3.21
C LEU A 720 8.97 12.59 4.57
N SER A 721 8.02 13.51 4.64
CA SER A 721 7.41 13.95 5.91
C SER A 721 5.89 13.98 5.76
N ALA A 722 5.18 13.69 6.84
CA ALA A 722 3.72 13.81 6.86
C ALA A 722 3.28 15.24 6.50
N GLU A 723 4.03 16.24 6.98
CA GLU A 723 3.82 17.66 6.68
C GLU A 723 3.97 17.98 5.19
N ASN A 724 4.94 17.40 4.47
CA ASN A 724 5.11 17.62 3.03
C ASN A 724 3.98 16.98 2.21
N ILE A 725 3.50 15.81 2.65
CA ILE A 725 2.38 15.09 2.02
C ILE A 725 1.07 15.85 2.25
N GLU A 726 0.88 16.38 3.46
CA GLU A 726 -0.25 17.24 3.81
C GLU A 726 -0.20 18.57 3.04
N LEU A 727 0.96 19.23 2.97
CA LEU A 727 1.16 20.51 2.30
C LEU A 727 0.88 20.44 0.79
N LEU A 728 1.24 19.35 0.11
CA LEU A 728 0.98 19.21 -1.32
C LEU A 728 -0.52 19.20 -1.64
N LEU A 729 -1.36 18.58 -0.79
CA LEU A 729 -2.75 18.23 -1.16
C LEU A 729 -3.85 18.56 -0.15
N GLY A 730 -3.54 19.12 1.02
CA GLY A 730 -4.52 19.52 2.03
C GLY A 730 -5.37 18.35 2.56
N ILE A 731 -4.79 17.16 2.61
CA ILE A 731 -5.46 15.94 3.12
C ILE A 731 -5.18 15.82 4.61
N ASP A 732 -6.19 15.47 5.40
CA ASP A 732 -6.00 15.07 6.80
C ASP A 732 -5.17 13.77 6.86
N ALA A 733 -3.89 13.91 7.20
CA ALA A 733 -2.91 12.81 7.23
C ALA A 733 -3.05 11.90 8.46
N SER A 734 -4.08 12.09 9.31
CA SER A 734 -4.27 11.34 10.55
C SER A 734 -4.43 9.81 10.38
N SER A 735 -4.84 9.35 9.19
CA SER A 735 -4.95 7.91 8.85
C SER A 735 -3.71 7.31 8.17
N ILE A 736 -2.66 8.11 7.97
CA ILE A 736 -1.47 7.75 7.19
C ILE A 736 -0.23 7.80 8.07
N GLN A 737 0.43 6.65 8.21
CA GLN A 737 1.74 6.57 8.84
C GLN A 737 2.84 6.63 7.79
N VAL A 738 3.58 7.73 7.78
CA VAL A 738 4.72 7.95 6.88
C VAL A 738 5.98 7.45 7.57
N ILE A 739 6.65 6.47 6.97
CA ILE A 739 7.88 5.87 7.50
C ILE A 739 9.02 6.15 6.53
N ALA A 740 9.72 7.24 6.78
CA ALA A 740 10.91 7.65 6.04
C ALA A 740 12.13 6.75 6.35
N ASP A 741 13.12 6.78 5.46
CA ASP A 741 14.45 6.24 5.70
C ASP A 741 15.09 6.99 6.87
N ASN A 742 15.79 6.24 7.71
CA ASN A 742 16.54 6.75 8.84
C ASN A 742 18.05 6.48 8.70
N GLY A 743 18.50 6.06 7.51
CA GLY A 743 19.90 5.76 7.22
C GLY A 743 20.37 4.44 7.83
N ALA A 744 19.47 3.53 8.21
CA ALA A 744 19.85 2.21 8.70
C ALA A 744 20.68 1.45 7.63
N PRO A 745 21.69 0.68 8.04
CA PRO A 745 22.47 -0.13 7.10
C PRO A 745 21.59 -1.26 6.54
N VAL A 746 21.48 -1.32 5.22
CA VAL A 746 20.68 -2.32 4.50
C VAL A 746 21.54 -3.02 3.45
N GLU A 747 21.44 -4.34 3.39
CA GLU A 747 22.11 -5.15 2.38
C GLU A 747 21.50 -4.90 0.98
N PRO A 748 22.32 -4.88 -0.08
CA PRO A 748 21.84 -4.61 -1.45
C PRO A 748 20.77 -5.62 -1.90
N ASP A 749 20.88 -6.88 -1.47
CA ASP A 749 19.91 -7.94 -1.77
C ASP A 749 18.52 -7.65 -1.18
N MET A 750 18.46 -6.99 -0.02
CA MET A 750 17.19 -6.61 0.62
C MET A 750 16.51 -5.46 -0.14
N ILE A 751 17.30 -4.55 -0.71
CA ILE A 751 16.79 -3.48 -1.58
C ILE A 751 16.21 -4.09 -2.85
N ALA A 752 16.94 -5.00 -3.50
CA ALA A 752 16.47 -5.70 -4.69
C ALA A 752 15.15 -6.46 -4.41
N TRP A 753 15.03 -7.09 -3.24
CA TRP A 753 13.78 -7.75 -2.85
C TRP A 753 12.63 -6.77 -2.65
N ALA A 754 12.86 -5.69 -1.89
CA ALA A 754 11.85 -4.65 -1.67
C ALA A 754 11.35 -4.07 -3.01
N GLN A 755 12.25 -3.85 -3.98
CA GLN A 755 11.89 -3.41 -5.32
C GLN A 755 11.00 -4.40 -6.06
N HIS A 756 11.15 -5.71 -5.82
CA HIS A 756 10.45 -6.76 -6.58
C HIS A 756 9.19 -7.28 -5.88
N LEU A 757 8.77 -6.66 -4.77
CA LEU A 757 7.49 -7.00 -4.14
C LEU A 757 6.32 -6.74 -5.11
N ALA A 758 5.37 -7.67 -5.12
CA ALA A 758 4.17 -7.60 -5.96
C ALA A 758 2.98 -7.08 -5.14
N PRO A 759 2.24 -6.05 -5.61
CA PRO A 759 1.02 -5.54 -4.95
C PRO A 759 0.01 -6.65 -4.64
N GLY A 760 -0.92 -6.51 -3.73
CA GLY A 760 -1.89 -7.54 -3.32
C GLY A 760 -1.34 -8.57 -2.33
N ALA A 761 -0.02 -8.72 -2.19
CA ALA A 761 0.59 -9.60 -1.20
C ALA A 761 0.38 -9.10 0.24
N TRP A 762 0.24 -10.05 1.17
CA TRP A 762 -0.03 -9.79 2.58
C TRP A 762 1.21 -9.95 3.45
N PHE A 763 1.32 -9.08 4.44
CA PHE A 763 2.44 -9.01 5.36
C PHE A 763 1.96 -8.76 6.78
N THR A 764 2.71 -9.25 7.75
CA THR A 764 2.65 -8.77 9.13
C THR A 764 3.65 -7.64 9.28
N LEU A 765 3.18 -6.46 9.68
CA LEU A 765 3.98 -5.27 9.92
C LEU A 765 4.06 -4.99 11.42
N GLU A 766 5.27 -4.93 11.95
CA GLU A 766 5.56 -4.48 13.31
C GLU A 766 6.10 -3.05 13.29
N HIS A 767 5.33 -2.13 13.86
CA HIS A 767 5.70 -0.72 13.94
C HIS A 767 5.22 -0.08 15.23
N GLY A 768 6.11 0.67 15.90
CA GLY A 768 5.77 1.39 17.13
C GLY A 768 5.31 0.49 18.29
N GLY A 769 5.73 -0.78 18.31
CA GLY A 769 5.29 -1.78 19.30
C GLY A 769 3.91 -2.38 19.03
N SER A 770 3.28 -2.04 17.90
CA SER A 770 2.03 -2.64 17.43
C SER A 770 2.30 -3.56 16.24
N SER A 771 1.54 -4.65 16.13
CA SER A 771 1.58 -5.57 14.98
C SER A 771 0.27 -5.50 14.22
N ALA A 772 0.34 -5.36 12.89
CA ALA A 772 -0.81 -5.25 12.01
C ALA A 772 -0.67 -6.16 10.79
N GLN A 773 -1.75 -6.81 10.38
CA GLN A 773 -1.84 -7.43 9.06
C GLN A 773 -2.09 -6.33 8.04
N VAL A 774 -1.19 -6.23 7.06
CA VAL A 774 -1.22 -5.22 6.01
C VAL A 774 -1.14 -5.85 4.64
N GLN A 775 -1.90 -5.31 3.70
CA GLN A 775 -1.80 -5.65 2.28
C GLN A 775 -0.94 -4.60 1.59
N TYR A 776 0.02 -5.03 0.79
CA TYR A 776 0.79 -4.12 -0.07
C TYR A 776 -0.08 -3.71 -1.25
N VAL A 777 -0.48 -2.45 -1.40
CA VAL A 777 -1.53 -2.07 -2.37
C VAL A 777 -1.01 -1.30 -3.58
N TRP A 778 0.14 -0.63 -3.45
CA TRP A 778 0.64 0.25 -4.50
C TRP A 778 2.14 0.55 -4.30
N HIS A 779 2.81 0.89 -5.39
CA HIS A 779 4.12 1.54 -5.35
C HIS A 779 4.20 2.61 -6.43
N SER A 780 5.11 3.55 -6.22
CA SER A 780 5.39 4.60 -7.19
C SER A 780 6.05 4.05 -8.46
N GLN A 781 6.03 4.83 -9.54
CA GLN A 781 6.58 4.44 -10.85
C GLN A 781 8.04 3.99 -10.76
N ARG A 782 8.88 4.71 -10.00
CA ARG A 782 10.29 4.35 -9.80
C ARG A 782 10.51 3.36 -8.64
N ARG A 783 9.44 2.84 -8.05
CA ARG A 783 9.45 1.93 -6.88
C ARG A 783 10.26 2.46 -5.71
N GLN A 784 10.21 3.77 -5.48
CA GLN A 784 10.87 4.40 -4.33
C GLN A 784 9.92 4.55 -3.14
N LEU A 785 8.61 4.60 -3.40
CA LEU A 785 7.56 4.67 -2.40
C LEU A 785 6.67 3.43 -2.50
N HIS A 786 6.32 2.89 -1.35
CA HIS A 786 5.54 1.66 -1.22
C HIS A 786 4.42 1.88 -0.21
N LEU A 787 3.19 1.57 -0.61
CA LEU A 787 1.99 1.77 0.19
C LEU A 787 1.41 0.43 0.65
N PHE A 788 1.20 0.32 1.95
CA PHE A 788 0.55 -0.80 2.60
C PHE A 788 -0.71 -0.33 3.32
N VAL A 789 -1.75 -1.15 3.36
CA VAL A 789 -3.03 -0.82 4.01
C VAL A 789 -3.37 -1.93 4.98
N ALA A 790 -3.59 -1.58 6.24
CA ALA A 790 -4.07 -2.52 7.25
C ALA A 790 -5.55 -2.84 7.05
N SER A 791 -5.98 -4.01 7.54
CA SER A 791 -7.41 -4.38 7.57
C SER A 791 -8.28 -3.38 8.36
N GLY A 792 -7.68 -2.61 9.27
CA GLY A 792 -8.34 -1.53 10.02
C GLY A 792 -8.38 -0.17 9.31
N GLY A 793 -7.95 -0.07 8.04
CA GLY A 793 -7.99 1.16 7.24
C GLY A 793 -6.78 2.09 7.37
N VAL A 794 -5.88 1.84 8.35
CA VAL A 794 -4.64 2.60 8.49
C VAL A 794 -3.71 2.33 7.31
N SER A 795 -3.20 3.39 6.70
CA SER A 795 -2.27 3.33 5.57
C SER A 795 -0.83 3.57 6.03
N TYR A 796 0.12 2.83 5.49
CA TYR A 796 1.55 2.96 5.77
C TYR A 796 2.30 3.25 4.47
N LEU A 797 2.96 4.40 4.39
CA LEU A 797 3.79 4.78 3.25
C LEU A 797 5.27 4.65 3.64
N LEU A 798 5.98 3.72 2.99
CA LEU A 798 7.38 3.43 3.26
C LEU A 798 8.26 3.81 2.07
N GLN A 799 9.44 4.35 2.37
CA GLN A 799 10.53 4.48 1.41
C GLN A 799 11.18 3.13 1.10
N LEU A 800 11.72 2.95 -0.11
CA LEU A 800 12.33 1.70 -0.55
C LEU A 800 13.42 1.18 0.41
N ARG A 801 14.36 2.05 0.81
CA ARG A 801 15.44 1.68 1.74
C ARG A 801 14.89 1.29 3.12
N ARG A 802 13.87 2.02 3.58
CA ARG A 802 13.20 1.74 4.85
C ARG A 802 12.44 0.42 4.83
N LEU A 803 11.73 0.14 3.74
CA LEU A 803 11.05 -1.12 3.49
C LEU A 803 12.05 -2.28 3.50
N ALA A 804 13.18 -2.13 2.81
CA ALA A 804 14.25 -3.12 2.81
C ALA A 804 14.86 -3.32 4.22
N ALA A 805 15.02 -2.26 5.02
CA ALA A 805 15.42 -2.37 6.42
C ALA A 805 14.40 -3.16 7.25
N TYR A 806 13.09 -2.97 7.01
CA TYR A 806 12.02 -3.69 7.73
C TYR A 806 12.02 -5.17 7.38
N LEU A 807 12.22 -5.51 6.10
CA LEU A 807 12.38 -6.89 5.66
C LEU A 807 13.62 -7.54 6.28
N GLN A 808 14.75 -6.83 6.31
CA GLN A 808 16.01 -7.31 6.90
C GLN A 808 15.88 -7.55 8.41
N ALA A 809 15.22 -6.63 9.12
CA ALA A 809 14.98 -6.72 10.56
C ALA A 809 13.82 -7.66 10.94
N ARG A 810 13.11 -8.24 9.96
CA ARG A 810 11.86 -9.01 10.16
C ARG A 810 10.74 -8.23 10.85
N LEU A 811 10.74 -6.90 10.70
CA LEU A 811 9.62 -6.04 11.10
C LEU A 811 8.51 -6.03 10.03
N LEU A 812 8.82 -6.45 8.81
CA LEU A 812 7.84 -6.77 7.78
C LEU A 812 8.08 -8.21 7.35
N THR A 813 7.12 -9.09 7.61
CA THR A 813 7.23 -10.52 7.27
C THR A 813 6.09 -10.92 6.34
N PRO A 814 6.37 -11.55 5.19
CA PRO A 814 5.31 -12.02 4.30
C PRO A 814 4.48 -13.10 5.00
N GLN A 815 3.16 -13.06 4.81
CA GLN A 815 2.27 -14.10 5.32
C GLN A 815 2.46 -15.44 4.58
N GLU A 816 3.01 -15.37 3.36
CA GLU A 816 3.38 -16.50 2.53
C GLU A 816 4.90 -16.51 2.33
N GLU A 817 5.62 -17.40 3.02
CA GLU A 817 7.08 -17.57 2.84
C GLU A 817 7.43 -18.31 1.54
N GLU A 818 6.49 -19.09 1.01
CA GLU A 818 6.68 -19.99 -0.12
C GLU A 818 5.41 -19.99 -0.96
N SER A 819 5.54 -19.87 -2.28
CA SER A 819 4.39 -19.78 -3.16
C SER A 819 3.49 -21.01 -3.10
N LEU A 820 2.19 -20.79 -3.28
CA LEU A 820 1.16 -21.81 -3.19
C LEU A 820 1.47 -23.08 -3.99
N THR A 821 1.82 -22.96 -5.27
CA THR A 821 2.13 -24.11 -6.13
C THR A 821 3.43 -24.80 -5.74
N LEU A 822 4.44 -24.05 -5.27
CA LEU A 822 5.71 -24.62 -4.83
C LEU A 822 5.52 -25.48 -3.57
N ARG A 823 4.81 -24.94 -2.58
CA ARG A 823 4.45 -25.67 -1.37
C ARG A 823 3.61 -26.91 -1.67
N ALA A 824 2.61 -26.77 -2.53
CA ALA A 824 1.78 -27.89 -2.99
C ALA A 824 2.60 -28.95 -3.73
N THR A 825 3.60 -28.54 -4.53
CA THR A 825 4.54 -29.45 -5.19
C THR A 825 5.38 -30.21 -4.17
N ARG A 826 5.89 -29.54 -3.12
CA ARG A 826 6.62 -30.22 -2.04
C ARG A 826 5.75 -31.25 -1.33
N GLU A 827 4.53 -30.87 -0.97
CA GLU A 827 3.59 -31.79 -0.32
C GLU A 827 3.26 -33.00 -1.22
N ALA A 828 3.05 -32.76 -2.51
CA ALA A 828 2.87 -33.83 -3.49
C ALA A 828 4.08 -34.79 -3.54
N LEU A 829 5.30 -34.26 -3.56
CA LEU A 829 6.52 -35.08 -3.52
C LEU A 829 6.61 -35.91 -2.24
N THR A 830 6.29 -35.33 -1.08
CA THR A 830 6.30 -36.08 0.18
C THR A 830 5.28 -37.23 0.20
N GLN A 831 4.11 -37.03 -0.44
CA GLN A 831 3.09 -38.07 -0.59
C GLN A 831 3.55 -39.18 -1.55
N LEU A 832 4.24 -38.82 -2.63
CA LEU A 832 4.80 -39.78 -3.59
C LEU A 832 5.98 -40.56 -3.02
N ASP A 833 6.84 -39.93 -2.23
CA ASP A 833 7.94 -40.61 -1.54
C ASP A 833 7.40 -41.63 -0.51
N ALA A 834 6.25 -41.36 0.10
CA ALA A 834 5.57 -42.28 1.02
C ALA A 834 4.82 -43.42 0.27
N HIS A 835 4.31 -43.14 -0.93
CA HIS A 835 3.48 -44.05 -1.73
C HIS A 835 3.90 -44.10 -3.20
N PRO A 836 5.10 -44.63 -3.52
CA PRO A 836 5.65 -44.62 -4.87
C PRO A 836 4.80 -45.41 -5.89
N GLU A 837 4.02 -46.39 -5.43
CA GLU A 837 3.10 -47.18 -6.24
C GLU A 837 2.03 -46.34 -6.98
N ARG A 838 1.72 -45.15 -6.47
CA ARG A 838 0.68 -44.26 -7.03
C ARG A 838 1.05 -43.70 -8.41
N LEU A 839 2.34 -43.63 -8.74
CA LEU A 839 2.83 -43.11 -10.04
C LEU A 839 2.41 -43.97 -11.23
N LEU A 840 2.26 -45.28 -11.02
CA LEU A 840 2.06 -46.27 -12.09
C LEU A 840 0.70 -46.98 -12.02
N GLY A 841 0.06 -46.96 -10.85
CA GLY A 841 -1.27 -47.52 -10.59
C GLY A 841 -2.34 -46.95 -11.50
#